data_AF-A0A0M2LLU6-F1
#
_entry.id   AF-A0A0M2LLU6-F1
#
_cell.length_a   1.000
_cell.length_b   1.000
_cell.length_c   1.000
_cell.angle_alpha   90.00
_cell.angle_beta   90.00
_cell.angle_gamma   90.00
#
_symmetry.space_group_name_H-M   'P 1'
#
loop_
_entity.id
_entity.type
_entity.pdbx_description
1 polymer ?
#
loop_
_entity_poly.entity_id
_entity_poly.type
_entity_poly.pdbx_seq_one_letter_code
_entity_poly.pdbx_strand_id
1 'polypeptide(L)'
;MDAPTSGCPVTGSPLSDHSKEPAALRKLLGRTNRDWWPNQLSLEILQQDGLSGNPMGDDFDYAAEFKTLDLEAVKADLRALMTDSQPWWPADYGHYGPFFIRMAWHSAGTYRTGDGRGGSSSGAQRFAPLNSWPDNGNLDKARRLLWPIKQKYGRKLSWADLFILTGNVAIESMGGPVFGFGGGREDVFEPEKSIYWGTEEEWLGQTRIDEKSGLALENPLAAIQMGLIYVNPEGPGGEPDPKGSARDIRETFHRMGMNDEEVVALTAGGHTFGKAHGAGDAKLVGAEPEGADIAQMGLGWASTHETGMGDHTITSGIEGAWTPTPIQWDMTYFEMLLDHDYELVKSPAGAWQWQPVGNPPETLAPKAHTPGVKVPTMMTTADMAMKVDPKYREISERFRSNPDLFADAFARAWFKLCHRDMGPKIRYLGSDVPAEDLIWQDPIPKADYAPIVAADVAALKQKIADAGLSTSELVKTAWASAATYRQSDHRGGANGARIRLEPQRNWDVNEPEKLARVLDVYERIKADFDGSASGGKKVSIADLIVLGGSVGVEQAAKAAGHDIEVPFTPGRTDATQEQTDAASFDVLEPKADGFRNYLQVRFNVPTEELLVDRAQLLGLSGPEMTVLVGGMRVIGANHGDTDHGVLTDKPGQLTNDYFVNLLDMGTAWKEVDETGDELYIGTDRATEEPRWKATRTDLVFGANSQLRAVAEVYACDDAREKFVKDFVTAWTKVMEADRFDLKYK
;
A
#
# COMPACT_ATOMS: atom_id res chain seq x y z
N MET A 1 -51.60 54.15 -7.19
CA MET A 1 -52.29 52.85 -7.07
C MET A 1 -51.52 51.88 -7.93
N ASP A 2 -50.93 50.92 -7.23
CA ASP A 2 -50.01 49.86 -7.65
C ASP A 2 -50.21 49.31 -9.06
N ALA A 3 -49.17 49.46 -9.89
CA ALA A 3 -48.99 48.64 -11.07
C ALA A 3 -48.21 47.37 -10.63
N PRO A 4 -48.78 46.17 -10.80
CA PRO A 4 -48.11 44.93 -10.42
C PRO A 4 -46.89 44.71 -11.32
N THR A 5 -45.73 44.55 -10.71
CA THR A 5 -44.48 44.20 -11.38
C THR A 5 -44.64 42.85 -12.07
N SER A 6 -44.56 42.88 -13.40
CA SER A 6 -44.52 41.72 -14.28
C SER A 6 -43.41 40.74 -13.88
N GLY A 7 -43.77 39.47 -13.78
CA GLY A 7 -42.86 38.37 -13.47
C GLY A 7 -41.65 38.33 -14.38
N CYS A 8 -40.48 38.18 -13.74
CA CYS A 8 -39.24 37.85 -14.42
C CYS A 8 -39.30 36.36 -14.82
N PRO A 9 -39.22 35.98 -16.11
CA PRO A 9 -39.14 34.59 -16.50
C PRO A 9 -37.69 34.14 -16.32
N VAL A 10 -37.38 33.53 -15.18
CA VAL A 10 -36.16 32.72 -15.00
C VAL A 10 -36.35 31.31 -15.62
N THR A 11 -37.46 31.10 -16.34
CA THR A 11 -37.83 29.84 -16.96
C THR A 11 -37.07 29.66 -18.28
N GLY A 12 -36.01 28.85 -18.26
CA GLY A 12 -35.31 28.44 -19.47
C GLY A 12 -33.92 27.83 -19.27
N SER A 13 -33.28 28.01 -18.12
CA SER A 13 -32.05 27.29 -17.80
C SER A 13 -32.38 25.94 -17.14
N PRO A 14 -31.96 24.80 -17.70
CA PRO A 14 -32.11 23.49 -17.06
C PRO A 14 -31.48 23.42 -15.67
N LEU A 15 -30.51 24.29 -15.37
CA LEU A 15 -29.85 24.37 -14.06
C LEU A 15 -30.76 24.91 -12.95
N SER A 16 -31.81 25.67 -13.31
CA SER A 16 -32.72 26.34 -12.39
C SER A 16 -34.15 25.80 -12.48
N ASP A 17 -34.34 24.60 -13.03
CA ASP A 17 -35.65 23.96 -13.09
C ASP A 17 -36.09 23.51 -11.68
N HIS A 18 -37.11 24.19 -11.15
CA HIS A 18 -37.66 23.93 -9.83
C HIS A 18 -38.39 22.59 -9.71
N SER A 19 -38.75 21.98 -10.83
CA SER A 19 -39.47 20.70 -10.84
C SER A 19 -38.61 19.53 -10.36
N LYS A 20 -37.27 19.69 -10.31
CA LYS A 20 -36.30 18.60 -10.06
C LYS A 20 -36.65 17.34 -10.84
N GLU A 21 -37.14 17.48 -12.08
CA GLU A 21 -37.45 16.31 -12.88
C GLU A 21 -36.20 15.43 -13.02
N PRO A 22 -36.28 14.11 -12.82
CA PRO A 22 -35.12 13.22 -12.86
C PRO A 22 -34.27 13.37 -14.13
N ALA A 23 -34.91 13.69 -15.26
CA ALA A 23 -34.24 13.94 -16.54
C ALA A 23 -33.42 15.24 -16.60
N ALA A 24 -33.65 16.20 -15.69
CA ALA A 24 -32.93 17.47 -15.59
C ALA A 24 -31.78 17.43 -14.56
N LEU A 25 -31.68 16.36 -13.75
CA LEU A 25 -30.56 16.18 -12.83
C LEU A 25 -29.27 15.93 -13.62
N ARG A 26 -28.29 16.82 -13.46
CA ARG A 26 -26.93 16.66 -14.01
C ARG A 26 -25.88 16.67 -12.91
N LYS A 27 -24.77 15.95 -13.14
CA LYS A 27 -23.55 16.07 -12.32
C LYS A 27 -22.90 17.44 -12.53
N LEU A 28 -22.17 17.95 -11.52
CA LEU A 28 -21.53 19.27 -11.56
C LEU A 28 -20.58 19.41 -12.76
N LEU A 29 -19.68 18.44 -12.94
CA LEU A 29 -18.62 18.46 -13.95
C LEU A 29 -19.02 17.84 -15.30
N GLY A 30 -20.12 17.06 -15.36
CA GLY A 30 -20.46 16.32 -16.58
C GLY A 30 -19.37 15.31 -16.95
N ARG A 31 -18.98 15.25 -18.24
CA ARG A 31 -17.84 14.46 -18.72
C ARG A 31 -16.52 15.15 -18.40
N THR A 32 -15.52 14.37 -18.01
CA THR A 32 -14.15 14.75 -17.71
C THR A 32 -13.21 14.40 -18.88
N ASN A 33 -11.93 14.81 -18.81
CA ASN A 33 -10.95 14.47 -19.85
C ASN A 33 -10.79 12.96 -20.04
N ARG A 34 -10.84 12.17 -18.95
CA ARG A 34 -10.72 10.71 -19.00
C ARG A 34 -11.90 10.04 -19.71
N ASP A 35 -13.07 10.69 -19.77
CA ASP A 35 -14.20 10.19 -20.57
C ASP A 35 -13.97 10.35 -22.09
N TRP A 36 -13.12 11.29 -22.50
CA TRP A 36 -12.74 11.53 -23.91
C TRP A 36 -11.45 10.80 -24.31
N TRP A 37 -10.51 10.69 -23.37
CA TRP A 37 -9.23 10.02 -23.52
C TRP A 37 -9.03 9.02 -22.37
N PRO A 38 -9.61 7.81 -22.46
CA PRO A 38 -9.56 6.81 -21.38
C PRO A 38 -8.14 6.40 -21.00
N ASN A 39 -7.22 6.41 -21.96
CA ASN A 39 -5.81 6.06 -21.78
C ASN A 39 -4.94 7.29 -21.46
N GLN A 40 -5.54 8.36 -20.93
CA GLN A 40 -4.77 9.54 -20.50
C GLN A 40 -4.00 9.24 -19.21
N LEU A 41 -2.68 9.46 -19.27
CA LEU A 41 -1.72 9.30 -18.17
C LEU A 41 -2.24 9.84 -16.84
N SER A 42 -2.15 9.02 -15.80
CA SER A 42 -2.74 9.27 -14.47
C SER A 42 -1.87 10.17 -13.58
N LEU A 43 -1.54 11.37 -14.04
CA LEU A 43 -0.67 12.31 -13.32
C LEU A 43 -1.26 12.82 -12.00
N GLU A 44 -2.57 12.72 -11.81
CA GLU A 44 -3.26 13.10 -10.58
C GLU A 44 -2.94 12.22 -9.37
N ILE A 45 -2.23 11.10 -9.56
CA ILE A 45 -1.76 10.25 -8.46
C ILE A 45 -0.43 10.76 -7.85
N LEU A 46 0.26 11.68 -8.54
CA LEU A 46 1.52 12.25 -8.07
C LEU A 46 1.25 13.37 -7.06
N GLN A 47 2.18 13.54 -6.10
CA GLN A 47 2.01 14.53 -5.03
C GLN A 47 1.93 15.95 -5.57
N GLN A 48 1.11 16.78 -4.93
CA GLN A 48 1.00 18.21 -5.19
C GLN A 48 1.13 18.97 -3.87
N ASP A 49 2.25 19.65 -3.68
CA ASP A 49 2.52 20.44 -2.47
C ASP A 49 1.50 21.57 -2.33
N GLY A 50 1.06 21.83 -1.10
CA GLY A 50 0.16 22.94 -0.76
C GLY A 50 -1.27 22.82 -1.31
N LEU A 51 -1.62 21.71 -1.98
CA LEU A 51 -2.95 21.45 -2.53
C LEU A 51 -3.65 20.24 -1.88
N SER A 52 -3.12 19.73 -0.77
CA SER A 52 -3.72 18.58 -0.09
C SER A 52 -5.06 18.96 0.56
N GLY A 53 -6.03 18.06 0.51
CA GLY A 53 -7.29 18.18 1.27
C GLY A 53 -7.12 18.01 2.79
N ASN A 54 -5.88 17.99 3.29
CA ASN A 54 -5.55 17.73 4.69
C ASN A 54 -5.84 18.98 5.55
N PRO A 55 -6.77 18.91 6.52
CA PRO A 55 -7.13 20.05 7.38
C PRO A 55 -6.15 20.31 8.53
N MET A 56 -5.12 19.47 8.72
CA MET A 56 -4.23 19.56 9.88
C MET A 56 -3.17 20.65 9.74
N GLY A 57 -2.87 21.06 8.50
CA GLY A 57 -1.79 22.01 8.16
C GLY A 57 -0.42 21.33 8.04
N ASP A 58 0.48 21.95 7.27
CA ASP A 58 1.77 21.37 6.90
C ASP A 58 2.73 21.18 8.10
N ASP A 59 2.54 21.93 9.18
CA ASP A 59 3.36 21.86 10.40
C ASP A 59 2.87 20.79 11.41
N PHE A 60 1.78 20.06 11.10
CA PHE A 60 1.23 19.05 12.01
C PHE A 60 2.09 17.78 12.04
N ASP A 61 2.51 17.37 13.25
CA ASP A 61 3.25 16.14 13.49
C ASP A 61 2.41 15.17 14.32
N TYR A 62 1.87 14.14 13.66
CA TYR A 62 1.05 13.12 14.33
C TYR A 62 1.87 12.30 15.34
N ALA A 63 3.12 11.98 15.02
CA ALA A 63 3.97 11.19 15.92
C ALA A 63 4.20 11.93 17.25
N ALA A 64 4.41 13.25 17.19
CA ALA A 64 4.51 14.09 18.37
C ALA A 64 3.20 14.11 19.19
N GLU A 65 2.04 14.22 18.54
CA GLU A 65 0.74 14.23 19.22
C GLU A 65 0.40 12.86 19.85
N PHE A 66 0.64 11.76 19.12
CA PHE A 66 0.40 10.40 19.61
C PHE A 66 1.26 10.06 20.82
N LYS A 67 2.53 10.51 20.86
CA LYS A 67 3.41 10.34 22.04
C LYS A 67 2.83 10.96 23.33
N THR A 68 1.86 11.87 23.22
CA THR A 68 1.17 12.49 24.37
C THR A 68 -0.19 11.87 24.70
N LEU A 69 -0.59 10.81 23.99
CA LEU A 69 -1.83 10.08 24.21
C LEU A 69 -1.70 9.15 25.43
N ASP A 70 -2.71 9.16 26.29
CA ASP A 70 -2.86 8.14 27.32
C ASP A 70 -3.48 6.88 26.68
N LEU A 71 -2.61 5.98 26.21
CA LEU A 71 -3.03 4.78 25.49
C LEU A 71 -3.88 3.84 26.35
N GLU A 72 -3.60 3.75 27.66
CA GLU A 72 -4.38 2.92 28.57
C GLU A 72 -5.78 3.48 28.82
N ALA A 73 -5.93 4.82 28.86
CA ALA A 73 -7.25 5.43 28.91
C ALA A 73 -8.08 5.12 27.65
N VAL A 74 -7.46 5.15 26.46
CA VAL A 74 -8.13 4.76 25.20
C VAL A 74 -8.57 3.31 25.26
N LYS A 75 -7.68 2.39 25.66
CA LYS A 75 -8.03 0.98 25.82
C LYS A 75 -9.13 0.76 26.85
N ALA A 76 -9.14 1.51 27.95
CA ALA A 76 -10.20 1.42 28.95
C ALA A 76 -11.57 1.82 28.37
N ASP A 77 -11.64 2.91 27.60
CA ASP A 77 -12.87 3.30 26.90
C ASP A 77 -13.30 2.25 25.86
N LEU A 78 -12.34 1.68 25.13
CA LEU A 78 -12.61 0.61 24.16
C LEU A 78 -13.17 -0.64 24.84
N ARG A 79 -12.58 -1.07 25.97
CA ARG A 79 -13.09 -2.20 26.77
C ARG A 79 -14.51 -1.96 27.26
N ALA A 80 -14.82 -0.72 27.68
CA ALA A 80 -16.18 -0.35 28.05
C ALA A 80 -17.14 -0.43 26.85
N LEU A 81 -16.72 0.12 25.70
CA LEU A 81 -17.51 0.10 24.46
C LEU A 81 -17.83 -1.33 24.00
N MET A 82 -16.94 -2.32 24.23
CA MET A 82 -17.18 -3.70 23.82
C MET A 82 -18.53 -4.24 24.29
N THR A 83 -19.04 -3.80 25.43
CA THR A 83 -20.32 -4.27 26.01
C THR A 83 -21.40 -3.18 26.12
N ASP A 84 -21.15 -1.98 25.58
CA ASP A 84 -22.10 -0.87 25.57
C ASP A 84 -22.97 -0.87 24.30
N SER A 85 -23.88 -1.84 24.23
CA SER A 85 -24.76 -2.07 23.08
C SER A 85 -25.64 -0.86 22.74
N GLN A 86 -25.57 -0.42 21.48
CA GLN A 86 -26.36 0.70 20.95
C GLN A 86 -27.63 0.21 20.27
N PRO A 87 -28.78 0.89 20.46
CA PRO A 87 -30.07 0.44 19.94
C PRO A 87 -30.18 0.47 18.41
N TRP A 88 -29.38 1.31 17.74
CA TRP A 88 -29.35 1.42 16.29
C TRP A 88 -28.49 0.36 15.61
N TRP A 89 -27.67 -0.36 16.39
CA TRP A 89 -26.92 -1.52 15.92
C TRP A 89 -26.57 -2.45 17.08
N PRO A 90 -27.52 -3.27 17.59
CA PRO A 90 -27.33 -4.05 18.79
C PRO A 90 -26.13 -5.00 18.71
N ALA A 91 -25.34 -5.11 19.80
CA ALA A 91 -24.20 -6.01 19.87
C ALA A 91 -24.63 -7.49 19.91
N ASP A 92 -24.11 -8.31 18.99
CA ASP A 92 -24.28 -9.76 19.03
C ASP A 92 -23.77 -10.30 20.37
N TYR A 93 -24.54 -11.16 21.03
CA TYR A 93 -24.17 -11.76 22.32
C TYR A 93 -23.92 -10.73 23.44
N GLY A 94 -24.31 -9.47 23.24
CA GLY A 94 -23.98 -8.36 24.13
C GLY A 94 -22.52 -7.89 24.04
N HIS A 95 -21.78 -8.26 22.99
CA HIS A 95 -20.36 -7.93 22.84
C HIS A 95 -19.98 -7.57 21.38
N TYR A 96 -19.48 -6.35 21.14
CA TYR A 96 -19.03 -5.90 19.81
C TYR A 96 -17.66 -6.42 19.38
N GLY A 97 -16.91 -7.06 20.28
CA GLY A 97 -15.55 -7.54 20.02
C GLY A 97 -15.36 -8.22 18.66
N PRO A 98 -16.14 -9.27 18.30
CA PRO A 98 -15.97 -9.95 17.03
C PRO A 98 -16.19 -9.03 15.81
N PHE A 99 -17.12 -8.06 15.92
CA PHE A 99 -17.38 -7.08 14.88
C PHE A 99 -16.19 -6.13 14.65
N PHE A 100 -15.51 -5.75 15.74
CA PHE A 100 -14.30 -4.93 15.66
C PHE A 100 -13.06 -5.70 15.21
N ILE A 101 -12.95 -7.00 15.53
CA ILE A 101 -11.91 -7.88 14.95
C ILE A 101 -12.05 -7.89 13.44
N ARG A 102 -13.27 -8.12 12.92
CA ARG A 102 -13.53 -8.06 11.47
C ARG A 102 -13.17 -6.68 10.90
N MET A 103 -13.54 -5.58 11.57
CA MET A 103 -13.21 -4.23 11.09
C MET A 103 -11.69 -4.03 10.93
N ALA A 104 -10.90 -4.41 11.95
CA ALA A 104 -9.44 -4.31 11.92
C ALA A 104 -8.83 -5.26 10.87
N TRP A 105 -9.32 -6.50 10.79
CA TRP A 105 -8.96 -7.48 9.76
C TRP A 105 -9.15 -6.91 8.35
N HIS A 106 -10.34 -6.36 8.05
CA HIS A 106 -10.65 -5.77 6.74
C HIS A 106 -9.89 -4.46 6.48
N SER A 107 -9.51 -3.72 7.54
CA SER A 107 -8.69 -2.53 7.37
C SER A 107 -7.30 -2.91 6.91
N ALA A 108 -6.67 -3.92 7.53
CA ALA A 108 -5.35 -4.39 7.15
C ALA A 108 -5.34 -5.30 5.91
N GLY A 109 -6.46 -5.97 5.64
CA GLY A 109 -6.59 -7.06 4.68
C GLY A 109 -6.57 -6.63 3.21
N THR A 110 -6.53 -5.35 2.89
CA THR A 110 -6.46 -4.90 1.48
C THR A 110 -5.02 -4.81 0.94
N TYR A 111 -4.03 -4.95 1.82
CA TYR A 111 -2.59 -4.84 1.50
C TYR A 111 -2.14 -5.87 0.47
N ARG A 112 -1.29 -5.47 -0.49
CA ARG A 112 -0.60 -6.41 -1.40
C ARG A 112 0.90 -6.19 -1.43
N THR A 113 1.66 -7.28 -1.43
CA THR A 113 3.13 -7.23 -1.49
C THR A 113 3.64 -6.69 -2.82
N GLY A 114 2.89 -6.86 -3.91
CA GLY A 114 3.29 -6.47 -5.26
C GLY A 114 3.67 -5.00 -5.41
N ASP A 115 2.89 -4.10 -4.82
CA ASP A 115 3.15 -2.65 -4.82
C ASP A 115 3.14 -2.02 -3.41
N GLY A 116 2.88 -2.81 -2.37
CA GLY A 116 2.79 -2.37 -0.98
C GLY A 116 1.53 -1.56 -0.66
N ARG A 117 0.61 -1.39 -1.62
CA ARG A 117 -0.60 -0.56 -1.46
C ARG A 117 -1.72 -1.32 -0.77
N GLY A 118 -2.71 -0.55 -0.29
CA GLY A 118 -3.73 -1.05 0.63
C GLY A 118 -3.16 -1.22 2.03
N GLY A 119 -3.93 -1.85 2.91
CA GLY A 119 -3.57 -2.00 4.32
C GLY A 119 -4.20 -0.96 5.23
N SER A 120 -3.66 -0.90 6.44
CA SER A 120 -4.18 -0.15 7.58
C SER A 120 -3.49 1.19 7.85
N SER A 121 -2.37 1.50 7.17
CA SER A 121 -1.49 2.63 7.46
C SER A 121 -2.13 4.02 7.30
N SER A 122 -3.23 4.13 6.55
CA SER A 122 -3.87 5.40 6.17
C SER A 122 -5.29 5.59 6.73
N GLY A 123 -5.92 4.52 7.23
CA GLY A 123 -7.34 4.53 7.60
C GLY A 123 -8.29 4.61 6.38
N ALA A 124 -7.81 4.21 5.19
CA ALA A 124 -8.53 4.30 3.91
C ALA A 124 -9.87 3.57 3.87
N GLN A 125 -10.15 2.62 4.78
CA GLN A 125 -11.47 1.96 4.89
C GLN A 125 -12.63 2.97 5.13
N ARG A 126 -12.32 4.22 5.51
CA ARG A 126 -13.30 5.30 5.65
C ARG A 126 -13.77 5.90 4.32
N PHE A 127 -13.02 5.69 3.23
CA PHE A 127 -13.25 6.34 1.95
C PHE A 127 -13.59 5.34 0.85
N ALA A 128 -14.18 5.84 -0.24
CA ALA A 128 -14.44 5.07 -1.44
C ALA A 128 -13.13 4.56 -2.09
N PRO A 129 -13.13 3.41 -2.77
CA PRO A 129 -14.25 2.47 -2.87
C PRO A 129 -14.38 1.56 -1.63
N LEU A 130 -13.37 1.53 -0.76
CA LEU A 130 -13.28 0.56 0.35
C LEU A 130 -14.44 0.67 1.35
N ASN A 131 -14.91 1.89 1.64
CA ASN A 131 -16.03 2.09 2.55
C ASN A 131 -17.35 1.45 2.08
N SER A 132 -17.41 1.04 0.81
CA SER A 132 -18.60 0.57 0.09
C SER A 132 -18.40 -0.76 -0.62
N TRP A 133 -17.22 -1.38 -0.48
CA TRP A 133 -17.03 -2.75 -0.95
C TRP A 133 -18.04 -3.70 -0.30
N PRO A 134 -18.63 -4.65 -1.05
CA PRO A 134 -19.57 -5.63 -0.50
C PRO A 134 -19.01 -6.37 0.72
N ASP A 135 -17.73 -6.74 0.69
CA ASP A 135 -17.09 -7.45 1.79
C ASP A 135 -16.88 -6.57 3.03
N ASN A 136 -16.94 -5.24 2.88
CA ASN A 136 -16.96 -4.28 3.98
C ASN A 136 -18.39 -3.95 4.46
N GLY A 137 -19.38 -4.72 4.02
CA GLY A 137 -20.77 -4.62 4.44
C GLY A 137 -20.91 -4.45 5.95
N ASN A 138 -21.70 -3.47 6.35
CA ASN A 138 -21.94 -3.04 7.73
C ASN A 138 -20.73 -2.51 8.52
N LEU A 139 -19.50 -2.51 8.00
CA LEU A 139 -18.35 -1.94 8.74
C LEU A 139 -18.43 -0.42 8.91
N ASP A 140 -19.28 0.27 8.14
CA ASP A 140 -19.70 1.64 8.41
C ASP A 140 -20.32 1.82 9.80
N LYS A 141 -21.06 0.81 10.29
CA LYS A 141 -21.66 0.80 11.65
C LYS A 141 -20.57 0.58 12.71
N ALA A 142 -19.62 -0.33 12.45
CA ALA A 142 -18.45 -0.56 13.32
C ALA A 142 -17.66 0.74 13.51
N ARG A 143 -17.28 1.40 12.41
CA ARG A 143 -16.56 2.69 12.46
C ARG A 143 -17.37 3.77 13.18
N ARG A 144 -18.70 3.78 13.01
CA ARG A 144 -19.59 4.75 13.67
C ARG A 144 -19.64 4.58 15.19
N LEU A 145 -19.60 3.35 15.70
CA LEU A 145 -19.54 3.07 17.15
C LEU A 145 -18.30 3.69 17.81
N LEU A 146 -17.21 3.85 17.05
CA LEU A 146 -15.94 4.40 17.54
C LEU A 146 -15.87 5.93 17.50
N TRP A 147 -16.86 6.61 16.92
CA TRP A 147 -16.87 8.08 16.82
C TRP A 147 -16.73 8.79 18.17
N PRO A 148 -17.44 8.41 19.26
CA PRO A 148 -17.28 9.08 20.55
C PRO A 148 -15.85 8.99 21.11
N ILE A 149 -15.16 7.86 20.88
CA ILE A 149 -13.76 7.68 21.29
C ILE A 149 -12.85 8.54 20.42
N LYS A 150 -13.01 8.50 19.09
CA LYS A 150 -12.25 9.38 18.18
C LYS A 150 -12.44 10.86 18.53
N GLN A 151 -13.67 11.27 18.86
CA GLN A 151 -14.00 12.63 19.26
C GLN A 151 -13.30 13.01 20.56
N LYS A 152 -13.29 12.12 21.56
CA LYS A 152 -12.65 12.34 22.87
C LYS A 152 -11.14 12.57 22.75
N TYR A 153 -10.45 11.79 21.92
CA TYR A 153 -8.98 11.84 21.79
C TYR A 153 -8.48 12.72 20.64
N GLY A 154 -9.36 13.10 19.70
CA GLY A 154 -9.11 14.11 18.69
C GLY A 154 -7.89 13.80 17.82
N ARG A 155 -7.01 14.80 17.67
CA ARG A 155 -5.80 14.73 16.82
C ARG A 155 -4.72 13.76 17.32
N LYS A 156 -4.77 13.37 18.61
CA LYS A 156 -3.78 12.49 19.24
C LYS A 156 -3.97 11.02 18.86
N LEU A 157 -5.11 10.69 18.27
CA LEU A 157 -5.47 9.34 17.88
C LEU A 157 -6.09 9.39 16.49
N SER A 158 -5.38 8.91 15.48
CA SER A 158 -5.89 8.75 14.12
C SER A 158 -6.96 7.66 14.07
N TRP A 159 -7.80 7.69 13.04
CA TRP A 159 -8.70 6.57 12.76
C TRP A 159 -7.94 5.30 12.39
N ALA A 160 -6.83 5.45 11.66
CA ALA A 160 -5.97 4.34 11.27
C ALA A 160 -5.48 3.54 12.50
N ASP A 161 -4.92 4.23 13.51
CA ASP A 161 -4.50 3.58 14.75
C ASP A 161 -5.68 3.06 15.57
N LEU A 162 -6.79 3.83 15.63
CA LEU A 162 -7.99 3.44 16.37
C LEU A 162 -8.61 2.14 15.85
N PHE A 163 -8.65 1.91 14.53
CA PHE A 163 -9.21 0.67 13.99
C PHE A 163 -8.44 -0.56 14.47
N ILE A 164 -7.11 -0.51 14.38
CA ILE A 164 -6.26 -1.63 14.78
C ILE A 164 -6.28 -1.82 16.30
N LEU A 165 -6.16 -0.73 17.07
CA LEU A 165 -6.21 -0.80 18.53
C LEU A 165 -7.54 -1.39 19.03
N THR A 166 -8.66 -1.05 18.37
CA THR A 166 -9.97 -1.62 18.71
C THR A 166 -10.01 -3.13 18.48
N GLY A 167 -9.43 -3.63 17.39
CA GLY A 167 -9.31 -5.06 17.13
C GLY A 167 -8.47 -5.78 18.20
N ASN A 168 -7.34 -5.20 18.60
CA ASN A 168 -6.51 -5.74 19.69
C ASN A 168 -7.29 -5.82 21.01
N VAL A 169 -7.93 -4.71 21.42
CA VAL A 169 -8.70 -4.66 22.66
C VAL A 169 -9.88 -5.62 22.64
N ALA A 170 -10.50 -5.83 21.47
CA ALA A 170 -11.56 -6.82 21.29
C ALA A 170 -11.04 -8.24 21.57
N ILE A 171 -9.91 -8.64 20.98
CA ILE A 171 -9.26 -9.94 21.21
C ILE A 171 -8.95 -10.10 22.70
N GLU A 172 -8.27 -9.13 23.31
CA GLU A 172 -7.93 -9.14 24.74
C GLU A 172 -9.16 -9.31 25.64
N SER A 173 -10.24 -8.56 25.35
CA SER A 173 -11.46 -8.56 26.18
C SER A 173 -12.20 -9.90 26.19
N MET A 174 -12.01 -10.72 25.15
CA MET A 174 -12.57 -12.07 25.02
C MET A 174 -11.58 -13.16 25.43
N GLY A 175 -10.43 -12.79 26.00
CA GLY A 175 -9.40 -13.69 26.52
C GLY A 175 -8.39 -14.18 25.48
N GLY A 176 -8.38 -13.61 24.28
CA GLY A 176 -7.45 -13.98 23.21
C GLY A 176 -6.08 -13.33 23.34
N PRO A 177 -5.04 -13.88 22.67
CA PRO A 177 -3.68 -13.38 22.77
C PRO A 177 -3.41 -12.25 21.77
N VAL A 178 -2.67 -11.23 22.20
CA VAL A 178 -2.11 -10.18 21.33
C VAL A 178 -0.62 -10.06 21.58
N PHE A 179 0.17 -9.90 20.51
CA PHE A 179 1.63 -9.81 20.63
C PHE A 179 2.10 -8.41 21.06
N GLY A 180 1.35 -7.38 20.68
CA GLY A 180 1.59 -5.98 21.03
C GLY A 180 0.86 -5.03 20.08
N PHE A 181 1.18 -3.74 20.18
CA PHE A 181 0.60 -2.69 19.34
C PHE A 181 1.60 -1.54 19.15
N GLY A 182 1.78 -1.11 17.90
CA GLY A 182 2.48 0.14 17.56
C GLY A 182 1.52 1.11 16.88
N GLY A 183 1.37 2.30 17.45
CA GLY A 183 0.72 3.44 16.81
C GLY A 183 1.67 4.21 15.89
N GLY A 184 1.19 5.29 15.27
CA GLY A 184 1.96 6.12 14.34
C GLY A 184 1.40 6.15 12.91
N ARG A 185 0.22 5.56 12.67
CA ARG A 185 -0.47 5.61 11.38
C ARG A 185 -1.16 6.96 11.20
N GLU A 186 -0.77 7.73 10.18
CA GLU A 186 -1.36 9.03 9.91
C GLU A 186 -2.66 8.90 9.13
N ASP A 187 -3.67 9.69 9.49
CA ASP A 187 -4.93 9.70 8.74
C ASP A 187 -4.76 10.38 7.38
N VAL A 188 -5.32 9.76 6.33
CA VAL A 188 -5.60 10.46 5.07
C VAL A 188 -6.99 11.10 5.08
N PHE A 189 -7.18 12.06 4.17
CA PHE A 189 -8.40 12.87 4.04
C PHE A 189 -9.08 12.75 2.67
N GLU A 190 -8.50 11.95 1.78
CA GLU A 190 -9.07 11.58 0.49
C GLU A 190 -8.71 10.11 0.19
N PRO A 191 -9.43 9.43 -0.71
CA PRO A 191 -9.06 8.07 -1.10
C PRO A 191 -7.72 8.04 -1.84
N GLU A 192 -6.98 6.96 -1.64
CA GLU A 192 -5.72 6.71 -2.36
C GLU A 192 -6.01 6.42 -3.84
N LYS A 193 -5.66 7.37 -4.71
CA LYS A 193 -5.97 7.32 -6.16
C LYS A 193 -5.05 6.38 -6.94
N SER A 194 -3.93 5.95 -6.35
CA SER A 194 -2.90 5.14 -7.00
C SER A 194 -3.14 3.63 -6.92
N ILE A 195 -4.27 3.18 -6.37
CA ILE A 195 -4.52 1.74 -6.18
C ILE A 195 -5.34 1.17 -7.34
N TYR A 196 -4.74 0.25 -8.09
CA TYR A 196 -5.44 -0.57 -9.07
C TYR A 196 -6.07 -1.81 -8.39
N TRP A 197 -7.39 -1.73 -8.20
CA TRP A 197 -8.18 -2.82 -7.61
C TRP A 197 -8.63 -3.89 -8.62
N GLY A 198 -8.50 -3.64 -9.92
CA GLY A 198 -8.94 -4.50 -11.03
C GLY A 198 -9.63 -3.71 -12.14
N THR A 199 -9.97 -4.39 -13.24
CA THR A 199 -10.64 -3.82 -14.42
C THR A 199 -12.14 -4.05 -14.46
N GLU A 200 -12.70 -4.76 -13.47
CA GLU A 200 -14.11 -5.12 -13.46
C GLU A 200 -15.02 -3.91 -13.28
N GLU A 201 -16.11 -3.88 -14.05
CA GLU A 201 -17.12 -2.82 -13.99
C GLU A 201 -18.26 -3.14 -13.00
N GLU A 202 -18.27 -4.35 -12.43
CA GLU A 202 -19.31 -4.83 -11.51
C GLU A 202 -18.70 -5.40 -10.21
N TRP A 203 -19.38 -5.15 -9.08
CA TRP A 203 -19.03 -5.75 -7.79
C TRP A 203 -19.26 -7.26 -7.80
N LEU A 204 -18.33 -8.02 -7.21
CA LEU A 204 -18.40 -9.48 -7.09
C LEU A 204 -18.59 -10.20 -8.44
N GLY A 205 -18.09 -9.61 -9.52
CA GLY A 205 -18.15 -10.17 -10.87
C GLY A 205 -17.34 -11.47 -11.04
N GLN A 206 -16.72 -11.65 -12.20
CA GLN A 206 -15.98 -12.88 -12.50
C GLN A 206 -14.84 -13.15 -11.49
N THR A 207 -14.61 -14.43 -11.14
CA THR A 207 -13.40 -14.84 -10.43
C THR A 207 -12.16 -14.63 -11.29
N ARG A 208 -11.06 -14.18 -10.67
CA ARG A 208 -9.77 -13.90 -11.33
C ARG A 208 -8.87 -15.11 -11.45
N ILE A 209 -9.23 -16.24 -10.83
CA ILE A 209 -8.55 -17.52 -10.97
C ILE A 209 -9.55 -18.53 -11.51
N ASP A 210 -9.24 -19.09 -12.68
CA ASP A 210 -9.99 -20.19 -13.28
C ASP A 210 -9.08 -21.02 -14.19
N GLU A 211 -8.69 -22.19 -13.70
CA GLU A 211 -7.85 -23.14 -14.42
C GLU A 211 -8.48 -23.62 -15.74
N LYS A 212 -9.81 -23.65 -15.85
CA LYS A 212 -10.49 -24.13 -17.07
C LYS A 212 -10.37 -23.14 -18.22
N SER A 213 -10.42 -21.84 -17.91
CA SER A 213 -10.24 -20.75 -18.88
C SER A 213 -8.78 -20.27 -18.99
N GLY A 214 -7.88 -20.79 -18.14
CA GLY A 214 -6.48 -20.38 -18.08
C GLY A 214 -6.26 -19.03 -17.41
N LEU A 215 -7.24 -18.55 -16.63
CA LEU A 215 -7.13 -17.31 -15.87
C LEU A 215 -6.25 -17.54 -14.63
N ALA A 216 -5.26 -16.66 -14.46
CA ALA A 216 -4.44 -16.55 -13.27
C ALA A 216 -4.60 -15.14 -12.69
N LEU A 217 -4.48 -15.03 -11.37
CA LEU A 217 -4.62 -13.75 -10.69
C LEU A 217 -3.57 -12.76 -11.21
N GLU A 218 -4.02 -11.69 -11.86
CA GLU A 218 -3.16 -10.64 -12.41
C GLU A 218 -2.34 -9.97 -11.30
N ASN A 219 -1.07 -9.63 -11.53
CA ASN A 219 -0.30 -8.78 -10.62
C ASN A 219 -0.67 -7.30 -10.81
N PRO A 220 -0.79 -6.48 -9.74
CA PRO A 220 -0.47 -6.78 -8.35
C PRO A 220 -1.67 -7.29 -7.51
N LEU A 221 -2.72 -7.85 -8.13
CA LEU A 221 -3.97 -8.26 -7.45
C LEU A 221 -3.73 -9.32 -6.37
N ALA A 222 -4.41 -9.21 -5.22
CA ALA A 222 -4.41 -10.21 -4.15
C ALA A 222 -5.81 -10.59 -3.65
N ALA A 223 -6.85 -10.30 -4.42
CA ALA A 223 -8.23 -10.71 -4.13
C ALA A 223 -8.84 -11.34 -5.38
N ILE A 224 -9.62 -12.41 -5.22
CA ILE A 224 -10.14 -13.19 -6.35
C ILE A 224 -11.34 -12.57 -7.07
N GLN A 225 -12.04 -11.61 -6.47
CA GLN A 225 -13.14 -10.87 -7.10
C GLN A 225 -13.09 -9.41 -6.64
N MET A 226 -13.56 -8.51 -7.52
CA MET A 226 -13.68 -7.09 -7.20
C MET A 226 -14.63 -6.87 -6.02
N GLY A 227 -14.16 -6.16 -4.99
CA GLY A 227 -14.95 -5.85 -3.79
C GLY A 227 -14.85 -6.86 -2.65
N LEU A 228 -14.05 -7.92 -2.79
CA LEU A 228 -13.65 -8.83 -1.72
C LEU A 228 -12.28 -8.47 -1.15
N ILE A 229 -12.04 -8.82 0.12
CA ILE A 229 -10.72 -8.67 0.74
C ILE A 229 -9.76 -9.74 0.22
N TYR A 230 -10.13 -11.02 0.25
CA TYR A 230 -9.28 -12.14 -0.19
C TYR A 230 -10.01 -13.07 -1.16
N VAL A 231 -10.90 -13.91 -0.61
CA VAL A 231 -11.56 -15.02 -1.30
C VAL A 231 -13.07 -14.95 -1.14
N ASN A 232 -13.81 -15.63 -2.01
CA ASN A 232 -15.25 -15.80 -1.86
C ASN A 232 -15.52 -16.87 -0.78
N PRO A 233 -16.27 -16.55 0.29
CA PRO A 233 -16.51 -17.49 1.39
C PRO A 233 -17.38 -18.70 0.98
N GLU A 234 -18.13 -18.60 -0.12
CA GLU A 234 -18.88 -19.72 -0.70
C GLU A 234 -18.00 -20.65 -1.55
N GLY A 235 -16.81 -20.19 -1.94
CA GLY A 235 -15.82 -20.90 -2.78
C GLY A 235 -15.65 -20.26 -4.18
N PRO A 236 -14.72 -20.75 -5.01
CA PRO A 236 -14.34 -20.09 -6.27
C PRO A 236 -15.53 -19.95 -7.23
N GLY A 237 -15.83 -18.72 -7.65
CA GLY A 237 -16.99 -18.44 -8.51
C GLY A 237 -18.36 -18.70 -7.85
N GLY A 238 -18.41 -18.81 -6.51
CA GLY A 238 -19.63 -19.14 -5.77
C GLY A 238 -19.92 -20.65 -5.69
N GLU A 239 -19.00 -21.50 -6.13
CA GLU A 239 -19.13 -22.95 -6.05
C GLU A 239 -18.53 -23.49 -4.73
N PRO A 240 -19.25 -24.34 -3.96
CA PRO A 240 -18.80 -24.85 -2.67
C PRO A 240 -17.77 -25.97 -2.82
N ASP A 241 -16.61 -25.63 -3.37
CA ASP A 241 -15.43 -26.47 -3.52
C ASP A 241 -14.33 -26.06 -2.52
N PRO A 242 -14.18 -26.78 -1.38
CA PRO A 242 -13.13 -26.50 -0.40
C PRO A 242 -11.71 -26.61 -0.95
N LYS A 243 -11.46 -27.46 -1.97
CA LYS A 243 -10.11 -27.62 -2.55
C LYS A 243 -9.75 -26.42 -3.41
N GLY A 244 -10.68 -26.00 -4.27
CA GLY A 244 -10.53 -24.76 -5.03
C GLY A 244 -10.37 -23.55 -4.10
N SER A 245 -11.13 -23.49 -3.00
CA SER A 245 -10.98 -22.45 -2.00
C SER A 245 -9.59 -22.46 -1.34
N ALA A 246 -9.01 -23.63 -1.04
CA ALA A 246 -7.67 -23.71 -0.47
C ALA A 246 -6.59 -23.13 -1.40
N ARG A 247 -6.70 -23.37 -2.70
CA ARG A 247 -5.81 -22.78 -3.72
C ARG A 247 -5.91 -21.25 -3.70
N ASP A 248 -7.13 -20.73 -3.75
CA ASP A 248 -7.37 -19.28 -3.81
C ASP A 248 -6.93 -18.58 -2.52
N ILE A 249 -7.17 -19.20 -1.36
CA ILE A 249 -6.70 -18.70 -0.05
C ILE A 249 -5.16 -18.62 -0.05
N ARG A 250 -4.48 -19.69 -0.46
CA ARG A 250 -3.02 -19.73 -0.49
C ARG A 250 -2.43 -18.63 -1.36
N GLU A 251 -2.96 -18.49 -2.57
CA GLU A 251 -2.48 -17.49 -3.53
C GLU A 251 -2.70 -16.06 -3.03
N THR A 252 -3.91 -15.76 -2.56
CA THR A 252 -4.25 -14.40 -2.10
C THR A 252 -3.47 -14.03 -0.85
N PHE A 253 -3.41 -14.89 0.16
CA PHE A 253 -2.66 -14.61 1.39
C PHE A 253 -1.15 -14.53 1.16
N HIS A 254 -0.59 -15.34 0.26
CA HIS A 254 0.82 -15.23 -0.13
C HIS A 254 1.12 -13.84 -0.71
N ARG A 255 0.25 -13.33 -1.59
CA ARG A 255 0.34 -11.97 -2.14
C ARG A 255 0.05 -10.86 -1.11
N MET A 256 -0.33 -11.23 0.10
CA MET A 256 -0.42 -10.31 1.24
C MET A 256 0.67 -10.57 2.29
N GLY A 257 1.68 -11.38 1.95
CA GLY A 257 2.84 -11.65 2.80
C GLY A 257 2.55 -12.62 3.94
N MET A 258 1.56 -13.50 3.81
CA MET A 258 1.24 -14.54 4.80
C MET A 258 1.55 -15.93 4.26
N ASN A 259 2.20 -16.76 5.08
CA ASN A 259 2.47 -18.18 4.76
C ASN A 259 1.33 -19.10 5.25
N ASP A 260 1.41 -20.40 4.95
CA ASP A 260 0.36 -21.36 5.30
C ASP A 260 0.07 -21.46 6.80
N GLU A 261 1.08 -21.33 7.67
CA GLU A 261 0.89 -21.38 9.13
C GLU A 261 0.17 -20.13 9.64
N GLU A 262 0.56 -18.95 9.13
CA GLU A 262 -0.07 -17.67 9.42
C GLU A 262 -1.52 -17.65 8.92
N VAL A 263 -1.79 -18.22 7.74
CA VAL A 263 -3.15 -18.35 7.15
C VAL A 263 -4.07 -19.14 8.07
N VAL A 264 -3.65 -20.33 8.50
CA VAL A 264 -4.47 -21.18 9.38
C VAL A 264 -4.65 -20.49 10.74
N ALA A 265 -3.60 -19.88 11.28
CA ALA A 265 -3.67 -19.16 12.55
C ALA A 265 -4.65 -17.98 12.49
N LEU A 266 -4.60 -17.16 11.45
CA LEU A 266 -5.50 -16.01 11.24
C LEU A 266 -6.94 -16.45 11.00
N THR A 267 -7.16 -17.46 10.16
CA THR A 267 -8.51 -17.98 9.86
C THR A 267 -9.15 -18.55 11.12
N ALA A 268 -8.47 -19.49 11.78
CA ALA A 268 -8.99 -20.13 12.98
C ALA A 268 -9.13 -19.14 14.15
N GLY A 269 -8.14 -18.25 14.35
CA GLY A 269 -8.17 -17.28 15.44
C GLY A 269 -9.23 -16.21 15.26
N GLY A 270 -9.45 -15.74 14.02
CA GLY A 270 -10.54 -14.82 13.70
C GLY A 270 -11.92 -15.47 13.87
N HIS A 271 -12.11 -16.65 13.27
CA HIS A 271 -13.39 -17.38 13.30
C HIS A 271 -13.64 -18.16 14.62
N THR A 272 -12.73 -18.09 15.59
CA THR A 272 -13.04 -18.46 16.99
C THR A 272 -14.10 -17.52 17.58
N PHE A 273 -14.22 -16.30 17.03
CA PHE A 273 -15.12 -15.27 17.51
C PHE A 273 -16.27 -14.98 16.53
N GLY A 274 -17.43 -14.62 17.08
CA GLY A 274 -18.53 -14.01 16.36
C GLY A 274 -19.38 -14.95 15.50
N LYS A 275 -19.98 -14.36 14.47
CA LYS A 275 -20.88 -15.02 13.52
C LYS A 275 -20.89 -14.29 12.18
N ALA A 276 -21.40 -14.96 11.15
CA ALA A 276 -21.87 -14.31 9.93
C ALA A 276 -23.35 -13.89 10.04
N HIS A 277 -23.79 -13.00 9.15
CA HIS A 277 -25.16 -12.48 9.10
C HIS A 277 -25.78 -12.60 7.71
N GLY A 278 -26.90 -13.31 7.65
CA GLY A 278 -27.63 -13.69 6.45
C GLY A 278 -29.07 -14.09 6.79
N ALA A 279 -29.71 -13.34 7.67
CA ALA A 279 -31.01 -13.67 8.26
C ALA A 279 -32.18 -13.78 7.25
N GLY A 280 -32.05 -13.22 6.04
CA GLY A 280 -33.10 -13.23 5.03
C GLY A 280 -32.62 -12.78 3.65
N ASP A 281 -33.57 -12.50 2.74
CA ASP A 281 -33.28 -12.16 1.33
C ASP A 281 -32.36 -10.93 1.22
N ALA A 282 -31.17 -11.14 0.63
CA ALA A 282 -30.17 -10.08 0.41
C ALA A 282 -30.70 -8.91 -0.45
N LYS A 283 -31.75 -9.13 -1.25
CA LYS A 283 -32.40 -8.05 -2.04
C LYS A 283 -33.08 -6.98 -1.19
N LEU A 284 -33.30 -7.26 0.11
CA LEU A 284 -33.88 -6.32 1.06
C LEU A 284 -32.83 -5.37 1.67
N VAL A 285 -31.54 -5.59 1.38
CA VAL A 285 -30.44 -4.70 1.77
C VAL A 285 -30.34 -3.56 0.75
N GLY A 286 -30.42 -2.32 1.24
CA GLY A 286 -30.30 -1.12 0.43
C GLY A 286 -28.87 -0.83 -0.05
N ALA A 287 -28.71 0.30 -0.73
CA ALA A 287 -27.44 0.73 -1.30
C ALA A 287 -26.31 0.86 -0.25
N GLU A 288 -25.10 0.57 -0.71
CA GLU A 288 -23.83 0.82 -0.02
C GLU A 288 -23.62 2.32 0.31
N PRO A 289 -22.72 2.67 1.24
CA PRO A 289 -22.59 4.05 1.74
C PRO A 289 -22.45 5.15 0.67
N GLU A 290 -21.66 4.94 -0.39
CA GLU A 290 -21.50 5.93 -1.47
C GLU A 290 -22.73 6.04 -2.40
N GLY A 291 -23.59 5.03 -2.42
CA GLY A 291 -24.85 5.01 -3.16
C GLY A 291 -26.08 5.36 -2.30
N ALA A 292 -25.91 5.52 -0.99
CA ALA A 292 -27.00 5.71 -0.04
C ALA A 292 -27.59 7.14 -0.09
N ASP A 293 -28.82 7.28 0.42
CA ASP A 293 -29.45 8.59 0.59
C ASP A 293 -28.63 9.45 1.57
N ILE A 294 -28.49 10.75 1.29
CA ILE A 294 -27.75 11.69 2.12
C ILE A 294 -28.22 11.71 3.59
N ALA A 295 -29.49 11.41 3.86
CA ALA A 295 -30.06 11.32 5.19
C ALA A 295 -29.49 10.15 6.02
N GLN A 296 -28.84 9.17 5.38
CA GLN A 296 -28.12 8.09 6.07
C GLN A 296 -26.81 8.55 6.70
N MET A 297 -26.37 9.79 6.45
CA MET A 297 -25.20 10.40 7.09
C MET A 297 -23.94 9.53 6.97
N GLY A 298 -23.68 9.01 5.76
CA GLY A 298 -22.52 8.17 5.46
C GLY A 298 -22.61 6.73 5.94
N LEU A 299 -23.79 6.26 6.33
CA LEU A 299 -24.10 4.83 6.50
C LEU A 299 -24.76 4.27 5.23
N GLY A 300 -24.68 2.96 5.05
CA GLY A 300 -25.29 2.24 3.94
C GLY A 300 -25.87 0.89 4.38
N TRP A 301 -26.23 0.05 3.41
CA TRP A 301 -26.76 -1.30 3.62
C TRP A 301 -27.96 -1.35 4.59
N ALA A 302 -28.80 -0.31 4.59
CA ALA A 302 -30.01 -0.29 5.40
C ALA A 302 -30.94 -1.41 4.94
N SER A 303 -31.27 -2.35 5.83
CA SER A 303 -32.09 -3.50 5.49
C SER A 303 -33.57 -3.25 5.82
N THR A 304 -34.44 -3.67 4.90
CA THR A 304 -35.90 -3.69 5.09
C THR A 304 -36.43 -5.05 5.56
N HIS A 305 -35.53 -6.01 5.80
CA HIS A 305 -35.87 -7.31 6.35
C HIS A 305 -36.20 -7.20 7.84
N GLU A 306 -37.48 -7.30 8.18
CA GLU A 306 -37.97 -7.19 9.57
C GLU A 306 -37.48 -5.90 10.25
N THR A 307 -36.62 -6.00 11.27
CA THR A 307 -36.02 -4.82 11.94
C THR A 307 -34.75 -4.30 11.24
N GLY A 308 -34.18 -5.07 10.30
CA GLY A 308 -32.94 -4.76 9.58
C GLY A 308 -31.66 -4.81 10.42
N MET A 309 -31.76 -5.23 11.68
CA MET A 309 -30.66 -5.27 12.66
C MET A 309 -30.90 -6.35 13.72
N GLY A 310 -29.89 -6.66 14.52
CA GLY A 310 -29.96 -7.71 15.54
C GLY A 310 -30.12 -9.10 14.90
N ASP A 311 -31.10 -9.89 15.37
CA ASP A 311 -31.40 -11.22 14.82
C ASP A 311 -31.86 -11.18 13.33
N HIS A 312 -32.15 -10.00 12.77
CA HIS A 312 -32.55 -9.80 11.37
C HIS A 312 -31.45 -9.15 10.52
N THR A 313 -30.21 -9.14 11.01
CA THR A 313 -29.07 -8.55 10.31
C THR A 313 -28.72 -9.36 9.06
N ILE A 314 -28.37 -8.66 7.97
CA ILE A 314 -27.82 -9.24 6.74
C ILE A 314 -26.53 -8.48 6.41
N THR A 315 -25.44 -9.22 6.24
CA THR A 315 -24.11 -8.69 5.86
C THR A 315 -23.57 -9.46 4.66
N SER A 316 -23.07 -10.68 4.86
CA SER A 316 -22.49 -11.51 3.79
C SER A 316 -23.53 -12.41 3.11
N GLY A 317 -24.68 -12.63 3.76
CA GLY A 317 -25.66 -13.63 3.33
C GLY A 317 -25.42 -15.01 3.93
N ILE A 318 -24.26 -15.29 4.52
CA ILE A 318 -24.02 -16.51 5.32
C ILE A 318 -24.57 -16.28 6.73
N GLU A 319 -25.16 -17.29 7.37
CA GLU A 319 -25.81 -17.13 8.68
C GLU A 319 -25.34 -18.20 9.68
N GLY A 320 -24.87 -17.75 10.84
CA GLY A 320 -24.54 -18.61 11.97
C GLY A 320 -23.17 -18.31 12.58
N ALA A 321 -22.96 -18.80 13.79
CA ALA A 321 -21.66 -18.77 14.47
C ALA A 321 -20.80 -19.96 14.05
N TRP A 322 -19.47 -19.80 14.08
CA TRP A 322 -18.55 -20.92 13.90
C TRP A 322 -18.46 -21.82 15.13
N THR A 323 -18.56 -21.22 16.32
CA THR A 323 -18.36 -21.89 17.60
C THR A 323 -19.59 -21.81 18.51
N PRO A 324 -19.75 -22.75 19.46
CA PRO A 324 -20.75 -22.64 20.53
C PRO A 324 -20.45 -21.53 21.56
N THR A 325 -19.25 -20.95 21.53
CA THR A 325 -18.73 -19.94 22.48
C THR A 325 -18.23 -18.68 21.74
N PRO A 326 -19.10 -17.93 21.04
CA PRO A 326 -18.69 -16.91 20.05
C PRO A 326 -17.93 -15.69 20.59
N ILE A 327 -17.80 -15.55 21.90
CA ILE A 327 -17.18 -14.39 22.55
C ILE A 327 -16.08 -14.82 23.53
N GLN A 328 -15.49 -15.99 23.30
CA GLN A 328 -14.45 -16.55 24.14
C GLN A 328 -13.32 -17.10 23.27
N TRP A 329 -12.07 -16.79 23.63
CA TRP A 329 -10.91 -17.47 23.07
C TRP A 329 -10.79 -18.88 23.65
N ASP A 330 -10.89 -19.87 22.78
CA ASP A 330 -10.71 -21.28 23.11
C ASP A 330 -10.37 -22.09 21.84
N MET A 331 -10.37 -23.41 21.94
CA MET A 331 -10.03 -24.31 20.82
C MET A 331 -11.26 -24.79 20.05
N THR A 332 -12.45 -24.27 20.37
CA THR A 332 -13.72 -24.83 19.86
C THR A 332 -13.86 -24.69 18.35
N TYR A 333 -13.22 -23.72 17.70
CA TYR A 333 -13.16 -23.66 16.23
C TYR A 333 -12.55 -24.94 15.64
N PHE A 334 -11.42 -25.42 16.16
CA PHE A 334 -10.76 -26.64 15.66
C PHE A 334 -11.50 -27.91 16.06
N GLU A 335 -12.14 -27.93 17.23
CA GLU A 335 -13.02 -29.03 17.65
C GLU A 335 -14.20 -29.13 16.67
N MET A 336 -14.92 -28.02 16.47
CA MET A 336 -15.99 -27.90 15.49
C MET A 336 -15.55 -28.35 14.10
N LEU A 337 -14.45 -27.82 13.58
CA LEU A 337 -13.99 -28.10 12.23
C LEU A 337 -13.60 -29.58 12.03
N LEU A 338 -12.86 -30.16 12.97
CA LEU A 338 -12.18 -31.45 12.76
C LEU A 338 -12.94 -32.66 13.31
N ASP A 339 -13.78 -32.52 14.34
CA ASP A 339 -14.49 -33.64 14.99
C ASP A 339 -15.85 -33.99 14.39
N HIS A 340 -16.43 -33.09 13.60
CA HIS A 340 -17.78 -33.26 13.10
C HIS A 340 -17.80 -33.53 11.60
N ASP A 341 -18.76 -34.32 11.16
CA ASP A 341 -19.13 -34.41 9.75
C ASP A 341 -20.07 -33.25 9.39
N TYR A 342 -19.95 -32.76 8.16
CA TYR A 342 -20.67 -31.59 7.68
C TYR A 342 -21.55 -31.93 6.47
N GLU A 343 -22.74 -31.34 6.43
CA GLU A 343 -23.62 -31.32 5.26
C GLU A 343 -23.67 -29.91 4.65
N LEU A 344 -23.69 -29.86 3.32
CA LEU A 344 -23.83 -28.62 2.56
C LEU A 344 -25.29 -28.17 2.56
N VAL A 345 -25.53 -26.93 2.98
CA VAL A 345 -26.86 -26.32 3.09
C VAL A 345 -26.88 -24.92 2.50
N LYS A 346 -28.08 -24.35 2.39
CA LYS A 346 -28.28 -22.94 2.06
C LYS A 346 -28.68 -22.16 3.31
N SER A 347 -28.06 -20.98 3.49
CA SER A 347 -28.46 -20.00 4.50
C SER A 347 -29.89 -19.49 4.24
N PRO A 348 -30.51 -18.76 5.18
CA PRO A 348 -31.78 -18.08 4.94
C PRO A 348 -31.73 -17.07 3.77
N ALA A 349 -30.56 -16.51 3.47
CA ALA A 349 -30.34 -15.63 2.31
C ALA A 349 -30.03 -16.39 1.01
N GLY A 350 -29.87 -17.72 1.06
CA GLY A 350 -29.55 -18.55 -0.11
C GLY A 350 -28.06 -18.70 -0.42
N ALA A 351 -27.16 -18.31 0.49
CA ALA A 351 -25.72 -18.54 0.37
C ALA A 351 -25.36 -20.00 0.72
N TRP A 352 -24.34 -20.57 0.08
CA TRP A 352 -23.77 -21.86 0.46
C TRP A 352 -23.05 -21.76 1.80
N GLN A 353 -23.32 -22.71 2.69
CA GLN A 353 -22.61 -22.90 3.94
C GLN A 353 -22.69 -24.37 4.38
N TRP A 354 -21.88 -24.74 5.35
CA TRP A 354 -21.80 -26.09 5.88
C TRP A 354 -22.31 -26.09 7.32
N GLN A 355 -23.07 -27.11 7.72
CA GLN A 355 -23.48 -27.29 9.12
C GLN A 355 -23.14 -28.70 9.61
N PRO A 356 -22.93 -28.91 10.92
CA PRO A 356 -22.77 -30.24 11.48
C PRO A 356 -23.98 -31.13 11.18
N VAL A 357 -23.73 -32.36 10.71
CA VAL A 357 -24.80 -33.30 10.36
C VAL A 357 -25.71 -33.53 11.57
N GLY A 358 -27.00 -33.23 11.41
CA GLY A 358 -28.01 -33.42 12.45
C GLY A 358 -27.97 -32.42 13.61
N ASN A 359 -27.05 -31.44 13.58
CA ASN A 359 -26.94 -30.37 14.57
C ASN A 359 -27.00 -30.84 16.04
N PRO A 360 -26.04 -31.68 16.48
CA PRO A 360 -26.08 -32.26 17.82
C PRO A 360 -26.04 -31.16 18.91
N PRO A 361 -26.61 -31.40 20.11
CA PRO A 361 -26.83 -30.34 21.11
C PRO A 361 -25.57 -29.56 21.54
N GLU A 362 -24.40 -30.21 21.53
CA GLU A 362 -23.11 -29.61 21.87
C GLU A 362 -22.56 -28.66 20.81
N THR A 363 -22.99 -28.80 19.55
CA THR A 363 -22.54 -27.90 18.47
C THR A 363 -23.41 -26.65 18.36
N LEU A 364 -24.53 -26.57 19.09
CA LEU A 364 -25.45 -25.44 18.99
C LEU A 364 -24.93 -24.20 19.75
N ALA A 365 -24.89 -23.07 19.04
CA ALA A 365 -24.54 -21.76 19.59
C ALA A 365 -25.75 -21.06 20.23
N PRO A 366 -25.55 -20.15 21.21
CA PRO A 366 -26.62 -19.26 21.64
C PRO A 366 -27.09 -18.37 20.48
N LYS A 367 -28.38 -18.03 20.43
CA LYS A 367 -28.88 -17.02 19.50
C LYS A 367 -28.44 -15.63 19.96
N ALA A 368 -27.95 -14.80 19.04
CA ALA A 368 -27.24 -13.57 19.37
C ALA A 368 -28.05 -12.55 20.20
N HIS A 369 -29.35 -12.39 19.91
CA HIS A 369 -30.21 -11.43 20.61
C HIS A 369 -31.45 -12.02 21.29
N THR A 370 -31.65 -13.34 21.23
CA THR A 370 -32.76 -14.02 21.89
C THR A 370 -32.27 -14.95 23.00
N PRO A 371 -32.31 -14.52 24.28
CA PRO A 371 -31.84 -15.33 25.40
C PRO A 371 -32.52 -16.70 25.49
N GLY A 372 -31.74 -17.74 25.79
CA GLY A 372 -32.24 -19.11 26.01
C GLY A 372 -32.59 -19.88 24.73
N VAL A 373 -32.48 -19.25 23.55
CA VAL A 373 -32.62 -19.94 22.25
C VAL A 373 -31.24 -20.33 21.75
N LYS A 374 -31.13 -21.55 21.23
CA LYS A 374 -29.92 -22.04 20.55
C LYS A 374 -30.19 -22.25 19.06
N VAL A 375 -29.15 -22.08 18.26
CA VAL A 375 -29.19 -22.21 16.79
C VAL A 375 -28.00 -23.06 16.29
N PRO A 376 -28.12 -23.68 15.11
CA PRO A 376 -26.99 -24.37 14.47
C PRO A 376 -25.76 -23.46 14.30
N THR A 377 -24.58 -24.06 14.45
CA THR A 377 -23.31 -23.47 13.99
C THR A 377 -23.09 -23.75 12.50
N MET A 378 -22.13 -23.04 11.90
CA MET A 378 -21.80 -23.17 10.49
C MET A 378 -20.29 -23.11 10.25
N MET A 379 -19.88 -23.61 9.09
CA MET A 379 -18.56 -23.38 8.50
C MET A 379 -18.77 -22.84 7.07
N THR A 380 -17.90 -21.93 6.64
CA THR A 380 -17.86 -21.49 5.23
C THR A 380 -17.10 -22.51 4.38
N THR A 381 -17.18 -22.40 3.04
CA THR A 381 -16.34 -23.22 2.16
C THR A 381 -14.85 -22.92 2.38
N ALA A 382 -14.52 -21.67 2.72
CA ALA A 382 -13.16 -21.26 3.09
C ALA A 382 -12.68 -21.91 4.40
N ASP A 383 -13.55 -22.08 5.40
CA ASP A 383 -13.22 -22.82 6.63
C ASP A 383 -12.99 -24.31 6.33
N MET A 384 -13.84 -24.90 5.48
CA MET A 384 -13.70 -26.29 5.06
C MET A 384 -12.39 -26.54 4.30
N ALA A 385 -11.79 -25.52 3.67
CA ALA A 385 -10.47 -25.60 3.07
C ALA A 385 -9.39 -25.99 4.10
N MET A 386 -9.50 -25.48 5.33
CA MET A 386 -8.56 -25.79 6.43
C MET A 386 -8.62 -27.27 6.84
N LYS A 387 -9.78 -27.92 6.61
CA LYS A 387 -9.99 -29.35 6.88
C LYS A 387 -9.58 -30.27 5.73
N VAL A 388 -9.78 -29.83 4.49
CA VAL A 388 -9.68 -30.67 3.28
C VAL A 388 -8.32 -30.57 2.59
N ASP A 389 -7.68 -29.41 2.62
CA ASP A 389 -6.33 -29.25 2.07
C ASP A 389 -5.31 -29.99 2.95
N PRO A 390 -4.45 -30.86 2.40
CA PRO A 390 -3.53 -31.66 3.21
C PRO A 390 -2.58 -30.83 4.07
N LYS A 391 -2.13 -29.66 3.60
CA LYS A 391 -1.15 -28.85 4.32
C LYS A 391 -1.82 -28.03 5.41
N TYR A 392 -2.97 -27.41 5.11
CA TYR A 392 -3.75 -26.72 6.14
C TYR A 392 -4.30 -27.69 7.20
N ARG A 393 -4.64 -28.91 6.80
CA ARG A 393 -5.08 -29.96 7.72
C ARG A 393 -3.98 -30.35 8.71
N GLU A 394 -2.75 -30.56 8.23
CA GLU A 394 -1.59 -30.85 9.09
C GLU A 394 -1.39 -29.75 10.14
N ILE A 395 -1.45 -28.48 9.72
CA ILE A 395 -1.28 -27.33 10.61
C ILE A 395 -2.45 -27.23 11.59
N SER A 396 -3.69 -27.42 11.13
CA SER A 396 -4.89 -27.37 11.95
C SER A 396 -4.89 -28.44 13.05
N GLU A 397 -4.49 -29.67 12.74
CA GLU A 397 -4.35 -30.75 13.74
C GLU A 397 -3.24 -30.44 14.75
N ARG A 398 -2.13 -29.86 14.29
CA ARG A 398 -1.02 -29.46 15.16
C ARG A 398 -1.42 -28.32 16.11
N PHE A 399 -2.13 -27.31 15.63
CA PHE A 399 -2.65 -26.24 16.48
C PHE A 399 -3.70 -26.74 17.46
N ARG A 400 -4.63 -27.57 16.99
CA ARG A 400 -5.63 -28.19 17.85
C ARG A 400 -5.02 -28.95 19.03
N SER A 401 -3.95 -29.71 18.77
CA SER A 401 -3.26 -30.49 19.79
C SER A 401 -2.33 -29.67 20.69
N ASN A 402 -2.04 -28.40 20.33
CA ASN A 402 -1.11 -27.53 21.05
C ASN A 402 -1.68 -26.09 21.15
N PRO A 403 -2.58 -25.81 22.12
CA PRO A 403 -3.21 -24.50 22.26
C PRO A 403 -2.23 -23.33 22.41
N ASP A 404 -1.12 -23.52 23.12
CA ASP A 404 -0.10 -22.47 23.31
C ASP A 404 0.61 -22.11 21.99
N LEU A 405 0.85 -23.11 21.12
CA LEU A 405 1.43 -22.89 19.80
C LEU A 405 0.48 -22.12 18.90
N PHE A 406 -0.82 -22.45 18.95
CA PHE A 406 -1.84 -21.71 18.21
C PHE A 406 -1.95 -20.26 18.70
N ALA A 407 -1.94 -20.05 20.02
CA ALA A 407 -2.01 -18.73 20.62
C ALA A 407 -0.84 -17.83 20.21
N ASP A 408 0.40 -18.34 20.25
CA ASP A 408 1.58 -17.59 19.81
C ASP A 408 1.54 -17.30 18.29
N ALA A 409 1.21 -18.31 17.47
CA ALA A 409 1.11 -18.15 16.02
C ALA A 409 0.04 -17.12 15.63
N PHE A 410 -1.15 -17.17 16.24
CA PHE A 410 -2.22 -16.20 16.01
C PHE A 410 -1.81 -14.79 16.44
N ALA A 411 -1.26 -14.63 17.65
CA ALA A 411 -0.84 -13.33 18.16
C ALA A 411 0.21 -12.66 17.25
N ARG A 412 1.19 -13.43 16.77
CA ARG A 412 2.24 -12.95 15.86
C ARG A 412 1.70 -12.66 14.46
N ALA A 413 0.85 -13.52 13.91
CA ALA A 413 0.25 -13.32 12.60
C ALA A 413 -0.71 -12.13 12.59
N TRP A 414 -1.50 -11.94 13.67
CA TRP A 414 -2.36 -10.77 13.87
C TRP A 414 -1.55 -9.47 13.95
N PHE A 415 -0.44 -9.49 14.70
CA PHE A 415 0.46 -8.34 14.77
C PHE A 415 1.06 -8.00 13.40
N LYS A 416 1.59 -9.01 12.68
CA LYS A 416 2.11 -8.84 11.32
C LYS A 416 1.05 -8.27 10.37
N LEU A 417 -0.15 -8.85 10.36
CA LEU A 417 -1.28 -8.38 9.55
C LEU A 417 -1.49 -6.88 9.74
N CYS A 418 -1.58 -6.46 11.00
CA CYS A 418 -1.95 -5.09 11.35
C CYS A 418 -0.80 -4.08 11.23
N HIS A 419 0.45 -4.51 11.01
CA HIS A 419 1.63 -3.64 11.03
C HIS A 419 2.56 -3.80 9.82
N ARG A 420 2.31 -4.76 8.91
CA ARG A 420 3.14 -5.06 7.73
C ARG A 420 3.37 -3.88 6.79
N ASP A 421 2.48 -2.89 6.82
CA ASP A 421 2.49 -1.68 6.01
C ASP A 421 2.98 -0.44 6.77
N MET A 422 3.44 -0.61 8.02
CA MET A 422 4.06 0.47 8.80
C MET A 422 5.56 0.61 8.56
N GLY A 423 6.17 -0.25 7.74
CA GLY A 423 7.61 -0.23 7.48
C GLY A 423 8.46 -0.49 8.73
N PRO A 424 9.67 0.11 8.82
CA PRO A 424 10.62 -0.15 9.89
C PRO A 424 10.06 0.17 11.27
N LYS A 425 10.41 -0.67 12.26
CA LYS A 425 9.93 -0.57 13.65
C LYS A 425 10.17 0.78 14.32
N ILE A 426 11.14 1.58 13.87
CA ILE A 426 11.36 2.94 14.39
C ILE A 426 10.14 3.86 14.24
N ARG A 427 9.23 3.55 13.30
CA ARG A 427 7.96 4.26 13.11
C ARG A 427 6.89 3.88 14.14
N TYR A 428 7.12 2.84 14.93
CA TYR A 428 6.10 2.28 15.82
C TYR A 428 6.16 3.03 17.15
N LEU A 429 5.02 3.59 17.55
CA LEU A 429 4.89 4.45 18.73
C LEU A 429 4.04 3.80 19.80
N GLY A 430 4.29 4.15 21.07
CA GLY A 430 3.50 3.70 22.22
C GLY A 430 4.20 2.67 23.09
N SER A 431 3.62 2.40 24.26
CA SER A 431 4.20 1.54 25.29
C SER A 431 4.13 0.04 24.98
N ASP A 432 3.25 -0.36 24.04
CA ASP A 432 2.97 -1.77 23.75
C ASP A 432 3.73 -2.30 22.53
N VAL A 433 4.67 -1.51 22.00
CA VAL A 433 5.51 -1.93 20.89
C VAL A 433 6.37 -3.11 21.38
N PRO A 434 6.27 -4.30 20.75
CA PRO A 434 7.07 -5.45 21.17
C PRO A 434 8.57 -5.14 21.13
N ALA A 435 9.32 -5.63 22.12
CA ALA A 435 10.76 -5.46 22.16
C ALA A 435 11.49 -6.27 21.08
N GLU A 436 10.94 -7.42 20.68
CA GLU A 436 11.46 -8.29 19.61
C GLU A 436 11.42 -7.58 18.24
N ASP A 437 12.51 -7.67 17.48
CA ASP A 437 12.55 -7.26 16.07
C ASP A 437 12.13 -8.46 15.21
N LEU A 438 11.11 -8.27 14.39
CA LEU A 438 10.58 -9.33 13.53
C LEU A 438 11.16 -9.18 12.12
N ILE A 439 11.50 -10.30 11.48
CA ILE A 439 12.19 -10.28 10.18
C ILE A 439 11.45 -9.52 9.09
N TRP A 440 10.11 -9.55 9.09
CA TRP A 440 9.27 -8.86 8.11
C TRP A 440 9.26 -7.32 8.29
N GLN A 441 9.81 -6.80 9.40
CA GLN A 441 10.02 -5.36 9.62
C GLN A 441 11.29 -4.84 8.95
N ASP A 442 12.00 -5.70 8.22
CA ASP A 442 13.27 -5.41 7.55
C ASP A 442 14.28 -4.74 8.51
N PRO A 443 14.57 -5.33 9.68
CA PRO A 443 15.26 -4.66 10.78
C PRO A 443 16.63 -4.12 10.37
N ILE A 444 16.99 -2.96 10.91
CA ILE A 444 18.25 -2.27 10.65
C ILE A 444 18.98 -2.12 11.99
N PRO A 445 20.25 -2.54 12.11
CA PRO A 445 20.97 -2.50 13.38
C PRO A 445 21.22 -1.05 13.81
N LYS A 446 21.14 -0.80 15.12
CA LYS A 446 21.56 0.50 15.69
C LYS A 446 23.07 0.67 15.55
N ALA A 447 23.51 1.90 15.29
CA ALA A 447 24.94 2.20 15.28
C ALA A 447 25.54 2.02 16.69
N ASP A 448 26.63 1.25 16.79
CA ASP A 448 27.42 1.04 18.01
C ASP A 448 28.73 1.85 18.00
N TYR A 449 28.84 2.80 17.07
CA TYR A 449 29.99 3.66 16.84
C TYR A 449 29.58 5.15 16.81
N ALA A 450 30.56 6.03 16.98
CA ALA A 450 30.33 7.47 16.88
C ALA A 450 30.04 7.87 15.41
N PRO A 451 29.08 8.77 15.16
CA PRO A 451 28.76 9.22 13.81
C PRO A 451 29.90 10.08 13.23
N ILE A 452 30.03 10.06 11.89
CA ILE A 452 30.93 10.94 11.16
C ILE A 452 30.47 12.41 11.27
N VAL A 453 31.41 13.35 11.29
CA VAL A 453 31.14 14.80 11.32
C VAL A 453 31.42 15.46 9.97
N ALA A 454 31.05 16.73 9.81
CA ALA A 454 31.21 17.47 8.54
C ALA A 454 32.64 17.39 7.93
N ALA A 455 33.68 17.46 8.76
CA ALA A 455 35.07 17.33 8.29
C ALA A 455 35.38 15.92 7.74
N ASP A 456 34.81 14.87 8.36
CA ASP A 456 34.95 13.50 7.86
C ASP A 456 34.20 13.33 6.54
N VAL A 457 32.98 13.89 6.44
CA VAL A 457 32.17 13.89 5.22
C VAL A 457 32.95 14.51 4.07
N ALA A 458 33.54 15.69 4.26
CA ALA A 458 34.35 16.35 3.24
C ALA A 458 35.56 15.51 2.81
N ALA A 459 36.25 14.89 3.77
CA ALA A 459 37.38 14.00 3.48
C ALA A 459 36.96 12.73 2.72
N LEU A 460 35.82 12.14 3.09
CA LEU A 460 35.26 10.97 2.41
C LEU A 460 34.78 11.30 0.99
N LYS A 461 34.13 12.46 0.78
CA LYS A 461 33.78 12.95 -0.56
C LYS A 461 35.02 13.03 -1.46
N GLN A 462 36.10 13.60 -0.95
CA GLN A 462 37.37 13.68 -1.70
C GLN A 462 37.94 12.30 -2.01
N LYS A 463 37.97 11.39 -1.02
CA LYS A 463 38.43 10.00 -1.25
C LYS A 463 37.61 9.27 -2.32
N ILE A 464 36.29 9.46 -2.33
CA ILE A 464 35.40 8.87 -3.35
C ILE A 464 35.69 9.47 -4.73
N ALA A 465 35.84 10.80 -4.81
CA ALA A 465 36.18 11.49 -6.06
C ALA A 465 37.52 11.00 -6.65
N ASP A 466 38.49 10.67 -5.80
CA ASP A 466 39.81 10.18 -6.20
C ASP A 466 39.85 8.66 -6.45
N ALA A 467 38.76 7.93 -6.20
CA ALA A 467 38.73 6.47 -6.23
C ALA A 467 38.67 5.84 -7.64
N GLY A 468 38.59 6.66 -8.70
CA GLY A 468 38.50 6.19 -10.09
C GLY A 468 37.16 5.52 -10.45
N LEU A 469 36.10 5.86 -9.72
CA LEU A 469 34.72 5.59 -10.11
C LEU A 469 34.22 6.70 -11.03
N SER A 470 33.48 6.34 -12.08
CA SER A 470 32.86 7.34 -12.95
C SER A 470 31.67 7.99 -12.27
N THR A 471 31.32 9.20 -12.70
CA THR A 471 30.10 9.91 -12.26
C THR A 471 28.85 9.07 -12.44
N SER A 472 28.74 8.35 -13.56
CA SER A 472 27.61 7.44 -13.84
C SER A 472 27.55 6.28 -12.85
N GLU A 473 28.68 5.64 -12.52
CA GLU A 473 28.72 4.55 -11.52
C GLU A 473 28.28 5.02 -10.14
N LEU A 474 28.77 6.18 -9.71
CA LEU A 474 28.40 6.78 -8.41
C LEU A 474 26.90 7.04 -8.32
N VAL A 475 26.32 7.66 -9.35
CA VAL A 475 24.90 8.00 -9.41
C VAL A 475 24.04 6.76 -9.54
N LYS A 476 24.39 5.80 -10.43
CA LYS A 476 23.61 4.57 -10.61
C LYS A 476 23.58 3.71 -9.36
N THR A 477 24.70 3.53 -8.65
CA THR A 477 24.72 2.73 -7.41
C THR A 477 23.90 3.38 -6.31
N ALA A 478 23.99 4.70 -6.14
CA ALA A 478 23.17 5.42 -5.15
C ALA A 478 21.67 5.34 -5.48
N TRP A 479 21.31 5.56 -6.75
CA TRP A 479 19.93 5.42 -7.22
C TRP A 479 19.40 4.01 -7.02
N ALA A 480 20.15 2.99 -7.45
CA ALA A 480 19.77 1.58 -7.30
C ALA A 480 19.48 1.21 -5.84
N SER A 481 20.23 1.78 -4.89
CA SER A 481 20.02 1.53 -3.46
C SER A 481 18.76 2.23 -2.95
N ALA A 482 18.66 3.55 -3.16
CA ALA A 482 17.58 4.36 -2.60
C ALA A 482 16.23 4.13 -3.28
N ALA A 483 16.23 3.90 -4.61
CA ALA A 483 15.01 3.78 -5.38
C ALA A 483 14.17 2.56 -4.99
N THR A 484 14.72 1.56 -4.30
CA THR A 484 13.91 0.43 -3.78
C THR A 484 12.83 0.86 -2.80
N TYR A 485 12.94 2.06 -2.21
CA TYR A 485 11.92 2.62 -1.34
C TYR A 485 10.56 2.71 -2.03
N ARG A 486 9.50 2.39 -1.28
CA ARG A 486 8.14 2.72 -1.66
C ARG A 486 7.36 3.26 -0.46
N GLN A 487 6.69 4.38 -0.63
CA GLN A 487 5.95 5.06 0.44
C GLN A 487 4.65 4.35 0.84
N SER A 488 4.21 3.36 0.06
CA SER A 488 2.97 2.61 0.28
C SER A 488 3.01 1.76 1.55
N ASP A 489 4.12 1.05 1.77
CA ASP A 489 4.38 0.25 2.98
C ASP A 489 5.69 0.62 3.69
N HIS A 490 6.38 1.65 3.19
CA HIS A 490 7.63 2.18 3.70
C HIS A 490 8.79 1.16 3.74
N ARG A 491 8.74 0.13 2.88
CA ARG A 491 9.84 -0.81 2.68
C ARG A 491 10.86 -0.28 1.67
N GLY A 492 12.04 -0.90 1.65
CA GLY A 492 13.16 -0.53 0.79
C GLY A 492 13.88 0.74 1.25
N GLY A 493 14.75 1.27 0.39
CA GLY A 493 15.59 2.43 0.63
C GLY A 493 17.08 2.11 0.79
N ALA A 494 17.88 3.16 1.02
CA ALA A 494 19.34 3.06 1.07
C ALA A 494 19.87 2.60 2.44
N ASN A 495 19.11 2.81 3.52
CA ASN A 495 19.47 2.39 4.86
C ASN A 495 19.49 0.85 4.95
N GLY A 496 20.45 0.31 5.69
CA GLY A 496 20.77 -1.12 5.70
C GLY A 496 21.73 -1.55 4.58
N ALA A 497 21.95 -0.73 3.54
CA ALA A 497 22.75 -1.07 2.36
C ALA A 497 22.42 -2.45 1.78
N ARG A 498 21.12 -2.80 1.73
CA ARG A 498 20.66 -4.11 1.25
C ARG A 498 20.97 -4.38 -0.21
N ILE A 499 21.33 -3.34 -0.98
CA ILE A 499 21.86 -3.49 -2.35
C ILE A 499 23.07 -4.42 -2.44
N ARG A 500 23.87 -4.58 -1.37
CA ARG A 500 25.01 -5.52 -1.33
C ARG A 500 24.66 -6.94 -0.90
N LEU A 501 23.40 -7.19 -0.54
CA LEU A 501 22.88 -8.46 -0.03
C LEU A 501 21.96 -9.13 -1.06
N GLU A 502 21.65 -10.41 -0.85
CA GLU A 502 20.63 -11.08 -1.63
C GLU A 502 19.22 -10.59 -1.24
N PRO A 503 18.32 -10.38 -2.23
CA PRO A 503 18.50 -10.66 -3.66
C PRO A 503 19.04 -9.45 -4.47
N GLN A 504 19.07 -8.24 -3.88
CA GLN A 504 19.28 -6.99 -4.63
C GLN A 504 20.60 -6.93 -5.40
N ARG A 505 21.66 -7.55 -4.86
CA ARG A 505 22.98 -7.57 -5.50
C ARG A 505 23.01 -8.29 -6.86
N ASN A 506 22.03 -9.17 -7.10
CA ASN A 506 21.93 -9.99 -8.31
C ASN A 506 20.77 -9.60 -9.23
N TRP A 507 20.02 -8.53 -8.90
CA TRP A 507 18.99 -8.04 -9.81
C TRP A 507 19.60 -7.49 -11.10
N ASP A 508 19.01 -7.87 -12.23
CA ASP A 508 19.47 -7.48 -13.56
C ASP A 508 19.52 -5.95 -13.73
N VAL A 509 18.51 -5.24 -13.20
CA VAL A 509 18.44 -3.77 -13.21
C VAL A 509 19.61 -3.10 -12.47
N ASN A 510 20.27 -3.81 -11.56
CA ASN A 510 21.37 -3.30 -10.75
C ASN A 510 22.76 -3.58 -11.35
N GLU A 511 22.83 -4.21 -12.53
CA GLU A 511 24.08 -4.50 -13.26
C GLU A 511 25.14 -5.16 -12.36
N PRO A 512 24.92 -6.42 -11.89
CA PRO A 512 25.66 -7.03 -10.76
C PRO A 512 27.19 -6.92 -10.82
N GLU A 513 27.78 -7.06 -12.01
CA GLU A 513 29.23 -6.94 -12.20
C GLU A 513 29.74 -5.51 -11.94
N LYS A 514 29.03 -4.48 -12.46
CA LYS A 514 29.37 -3.07 -12.23
C LYS A 514 29.14 -2.69 -10.77
N LEU A 515 28.01 -3.15 -10.20
CA LEU A 515 27.71 -2.93 -8.79
C LEU A 515 28.78 -3.52 -7.87
N ALA A 516 29.20 -4.77 -8.11
CA ALA A 516 30.24 -5.42 -7.30
C ALA A 516 31.55 -4.61 -7.30
N ARG A 517 31.98 -4.08 -8.45
CA ARG A 517 33.16 -3.22 -8.55
C ARG A 517 33.04 -1.97 -7.66
N VAL A 518 31.88 -1.30 -7.69
CA VAL A 518 31.64 -0.07 -6.90
C VAL A 518 31.64 -0.41 -5.40
N LEU A 519 30.96 -1.48 -5.01
CA LEU A 519 30.91 -1.93 -3.61
C LEU A 519 32.31 -2.30 -3.08
N ASP A 520 33.14 -2.96 -3.89
CA ASP A 520 34.54 -3.26 -3.51
C ASP A 520 35.36 -2.00 -3.23
N VAL A 521 35.10 -0.90 -3.96
CA VAL A 521 35.73 0.41 -3.68
C VAL A 521 35.23 0.98 -2.36
N TYR A 522 33.93 0.97 -2.11
CA TYR A 522 33.37 1.46 -0.85
C TYR A 522 33.82 0.65 0.36
N GLU A 523 33.95 -0.68 0.25
CA GLU A 523 34.51 -1.52 1.31
C GLU A 523 35.96 -1.15 1.64
N ARG A 524 36.79 -0.84 0.64
CA ARG A 524 38.15 -0.32 0.88
C ARG A 524 38.15 1.05 1.55
N ILE A 525 37.32 1.98 1.08
CA ILE A 525 37.22 3.33 1.68
C ILE A 525 36.74 3.24 3.14
N LYS A 526 35.75 2.39 3.41
CA LYS A 526 35.26 2.10 4.76
C LYS A 526 36.37 1.54 5.63
N ALA A 527 37.07 0.48 5.19
CA ALA A 527 38.15 -0.14 5.95
C ALA A 527 39.27 0.86 6.29
N ASP A 528 39.66 1.71 5.33
CA ASP A 528 40.67 2.75 5.53
C ASP A 528 40.19 3.83 6.51
N PHE A 529 38.93 4.25 6.42
CA PHE A 529 38.36 5.25 7.34
C PHE A 529 38.26 4.68 8.76
N ASP A 530 37.61 3.52 8.93
CA ASP A 530 37.39 2.88 10.23
C ASP A 530 38.73 2.54 10.93
N GLY A 531 39.77 2.20 10.17
CA GLY A 531 41.11 1.90 10.70
C GLY A 531 41.94 3.14 11.07
N SER A 532 41.63 4.31 10.52
CA SER A 532 42.39 5.56 10.73
C SER A 532 41.65 6.62 11.56
N ALA A 533 40.33 6.52 11.67
CA ALA A 533 39.50 7.45 12.39
C ALA A 533 39.78 7.38 13.90
N SER A 534 39.93 8.55 14.53
CA SER A 534 40.04 8.68 15.98
C SER A 534 38.67 8.83 16.64
N GLY A 535 38.57 8.50 17.92
CA GLY A 535 37.34 8.69 18.71
C GLY A 535 36.26 7.63 18.49
N GLY A 536 36.61 6.46 17.92
CA GLY A 536 35.65 5.37 17.69
C GLY A 536 34.62 5.66 16.60
N LYS A 537 34.89 6.65 15.74
CA LYS A 537 34.06 6.96 14.57
C LYS A 537 34.20 5.86 13.53
N LYS A 538 33.09 5.53 12.88
CA LYS A 538 33.06 4.64 11.71
C LYS A 538 32.07 5.19 10.69
N VAL A 539 32.18 4.71 9.45
CA VAL A 539 31.23 5.01 8.38
C VAL A 539 30.58 3.73 7.86
N SER A 540 29.28 3.72 7.59
CA SER A 540 28.59 2.56 7.00
C SER A 540 28.77 2.52 5.48
N ILE A 541 28.62 1.33 4.89
CA ILE A 541 28.52 1.21 3.42
C ILE A 541 27.27 1.93 2.92
N ALA A 542 26.17 1.88 3.68
CA ALA A 542 24.94 2.62 3.37
C ALA A 542 25.18 4.13 3.21
N ASP A 543 25.92 4.75 4.13
CA ASP A 543 26.28 6.16 4.03
C ASP A 543 27.27 6.42 2.88
N LEU A 544 28.25 5.55 2.64
CA LEU A 544 29.19 5.71 1.51
C LEU A 544 28.51 5.63 0.15
N ILE A 545 27.50 4.79 -0.02
CA ILE A 545 26.71 4.70 -1.26
C ILE A 545 26.02 6.03 -1.55
N VAL A 546 25.28 6.58 -0.57
CA VAL A 546 24.56 7.85 -0.72
C VAL A 546 25.52 9.04 -0.87
N LEU A 547 26.61 9.04 -0.11
CA LEU A 547 27.66 10.06 -0.21
C LEU A 547 28.34 10.02 -1.58
N GLY A 548 28.59 8.82 -2.11
CA GLY A 548 29.17 8.66 -3.44
C GLY A 548 28.25 9.18 -4.54
N GLY A 549 26.94 8.89 -4.46
CA GLY A 549 25.95 9.50 -5.34
C GLY A 549 25.96 11.03 -5.29
N SER A 550 26.07 11.60 -4.09
CA SER A 550 26.20 13.05 -3.89
C SER A 550 27.45 13.61 -4.59
N VAL A 551 28.60 12.93 -4.45
CA VAL A 551 29.84 13.29 -5.17
C VAL A 551 29.64 13.25 -6.69
N GLY A 552 28.96 12.23 -7.20
CA GLY A 552 28.65 12.12 -8.63
C GLY A 552 27.82 13.31 -9.12
N VAL A 553 26.75 13.66 -8.42
CA VAL A 553 25.90 14.82 -8.78
C VAL A 553 26.68 16.14 -8.70
N GLU A 554 27.48 16.36 -7.65
CA GLU A 554 28.32 17.55 -7.50
C GLU A 554 29.35 17.67 -8.64
N GLN A 555 29.98 16.55 -9.03
CA GLN A 555 30.90 16.52 -10.17
C GLN A 555 30.21 16.87 -11.48
N ALA A 556 29.01 16.32 -11.72
CA ALA A 556 28.23 16.59 -12.92
C ALA A 556 27.78 18.06 -13.00
N ALA A 557 27.33 18.63 -11.89
CA ALA A 557 26.97 20.04 -11.79
C ALA A 557 28.19 20.96 -12.01
N LYS A 558 29.32 20.64 -11.39
CA LYS A 558 30.57 21.39 -11.55
C LYS A 558 31.07 21.35 -13.00
N ALA A 559 30.96 20.21 -13.66
CA ALA A 559 31.31 20.07 -15.08
C ALA A 559 30.40 20.91 -15.99
N ALA A 560 29.15 21.16 -15.57
CA ALA A 560 28.22 22.09 -16.22
C ALA A 560 28.44 23.57 -15.82
N GLY A 561 29.41 23.87 -14.96
CA GLY A 561 29.72 25.23 -14.50
C GLY A 561 28.94 25.71 -13.27
N HIS A 562 28.30 24.79 -12.54
CA HIS A 562 27.55 25.08 -11.31
C HIS A 562 28.29 24.54 -10.08
N ASP A 563 28.64 25.43 -9.15
CA ASP A 563 29.19 25.04 -7.85
C ASP A 563 28.03 24.87 -6.86
N ILE A 564 27.65 23.62 -6.58
CA ILE A 564 26.53 23.28 -5.70
C ILE A 564 26.96 22.16 -4.74
N GLU A 565 26.50 22.25 -3.50
CA GLU A 565 26.65 21.19 -2.50
C GLU A 565 25.36 20.38 -2.44
N VAL A 566 25.47 19.06 -2.54
CA VAL A 566 24.36 18.14 -2.35
C VAL A 566 24.22 17.84 -0.86
N PRO A 567 23.05 18.11 -0.25
CA PRO A 567 22.81 17.81 1.16
C PRO A 567 23.01 16.33 1.46
N PHE A 568 23.71 16.04 2.56
CA PHE A 568 23.97 14.68 3.03
C PHE A 568 23.85 14.63 4.55
N THR A 569 23.04 13.69 5.06
CA THR A 569 22.90 13.44 6.49
C THR A 569 23.41 12.03 6.81
N PRO A 570 24.49 11.86 7.60
CA PRO A 570 24.94 10.52 7.98
C PRO A 570 23.98 9.86 8.97
N GLY A 571 24.20 8.56 9.22
CA GLY A 571 23.49 7.80 10.25
C GLY A 571 22.83 6.52 9.76
N ARG A 572 22.91 6.21 8.45
CA ARG A 572 22.50 4.90 7.95
C ARG A 572 23.45 3.85 8.50
N THR A 573 22.96 2.63 8.68
CA THR A 573 23.75 1.49 9.14
C THR A 573 23.64 0.32 8.16
N ASP A 574 24.47 -0.70 8.38
CA ASP A 574 24.62 -1.84 7.46
C ASP A 574 23.88 -3.05 8.03
N ALA A 575 22.78 -3.46 7.39
CA ALA A 575 22.04 -4.66 7.75
C ALA A 575 22.82 -5.93 7.34
N THR A 576 22.48 -7.08 7.93
CA THR A 576 23.07 -8.38 7.57
C THR A 576 22.11 -9.23 6.72
N GLN A 577 22.62 -10.34 6.16
CA GLN A 577 21.80 -11.27 5.39
C GLN A 577 20.75 -11.96 6.28
N GLU A 578 21.06 -12.24 7.54
CA GLU A 578 20.15 -12.83 8.52
C GLU A 578 19.01 -11.87 8.91
N GLN A 579 19.24 -10.56 8.76
CA GLN A 579 18.23 -9.50 8.95
C GLN A 579 17.46 -9.19 7.66
N THR A 580 17.61 -10.01 6.61
CA THR A 580 17.01 -9.78 5.29
C THR A 580 16.33 -11.05 4.80
N ASP A 581 15.00 -11.07 4.82
CA ASP A 581 14.21 -12.12 4.17
C ASP A 581 14.26 -11.92 2.65
N ALA A 582 15.14 -12.67 1.99
CA ALA A 582 15.40 -12.48 0.57
C ALA A 582 14.12 -12.63 -0.29
N ALA A 583 13.26 -13.60 0.01
CA ALA A 583 12.02 -13.83 -0.73
C ALA A 583 11.03 -12.66 -0.55
N SER A 584 11.00 -12.05 0.64
CA SER A 584 10.19 -10.85 0.90
C SER A 584 10.69 -9.61 0.12
N PHE A 585 11.97 -9.58 -0.28
CA PHE A 585 12.54 -8.48 -1.07
C PHE A 585 12.30 -8.61 -2.57
N ASP A 586 11.95 -9.78 -3.10
CA ASP A 586 11.75 -10.00 -4.55
C ASP A 586 10.67 -9.06 -5.15
N VAL A 587 9.64 -8.74 -4.37
CA VAL A 587 8.57 -7.80 -4.79
C VAL A 587 9.04 -6.34 -4.90
N LEU A 588 10.24 -6.03 -4.40
CA LEU A 588 10.85 -4.70 -4.53
C LEU A 588 11.73 -4.58 -5.77
N GLU A 589 11.97 -5.67 -6.52
CA GLU A 589 12.74 -5.65 -7.76
C GLU A 589 12.01 -4.81 -8.83
N PRO A 590 12.57 -3.68 -9.27
CA PRO A 590 11.97 -2.89 -10.33
C PRO A 590 12.00 -3.67 -11.64
N LYS A 591 10.82 -4.02 -12.16
CA LYS A 591 10.69 -4.65 -13.48
C LYS A 591 10.67 -3.63 -14.62
N ALA A 592 10.35 -2.39 -14.29
CA ALA A 592 10.55 -1.20 -15.11
C ALA A 592 11.14 -0.09 -14.22
N ASP A 593 12.13 0.63 -14.73
CA ASP A 593 12.70 1.81 -14.07
C ASP A 593 12.99 2.87 -15.13
N GLY A 594 11.99 3.72 -15.39
CA GLY A 594 12.10 4.79 -16.38
C GLY A 594 13.17 5.84 -16.04
N PHE A 595 13.59 5.96 -14.77
CA PHE A 595 14.69 6.84 -14.38
C PHE A 595 16.04 6.31 -14.87
N ARG A 596 16.20 4.98 -14.98
CA ARG A 596 17.36 4.31 -15.60
C ARG A 596 17.09 3.82 -17.03
N ASN A 597 15.96 4.19 -17.64
CA ASN A 597 15.53 3.73 -18.97
C ASN A 597 15.55 2.19 -19.11
N TYR A 598 15.10 1.50 -18.05
CA TYR A 598 15.13 0.04 -17.96
C TYR A 598 13.73 -0.57 -18.09
N LEU A 599 13.65 -1.66 -18.86
CA LEU A 599 12.45 -2.47 -19.00
C LEU A 599 12.88 -3.94 -19.10
N GLN A 600 12.57 -4.75 -18.08
CA GLN A 600 12.99 -6.16 -18.03
C GLN A 600 12.29 -6.99 -19.12
N VAL A 601 10.99 -6.76 -19.28
CA VAL A 601 10.12 -7.41 -20.25
C VAL A 601 9.05 -6.42 -20.72
N ARG A 602 8.43 -6.69 -21.86
CA ARG A 602 7.27 -5.92 -22.30
C ARG A 602 6.07 -6.21 -21.40
N PHE A 603 5.40 -5.14 -20.96
CA PHE A 603 4.16 -5.20 -20.18
C PHE A 603 2.93 -4.89 -21.05
N ASN A 604 1.76 -5.26 -20.55
CA ASN A 604 0.46 -4.84 -21.12
C ASN A 604 0.07 -3.41 -20.68
N VAL A 605 0.90 -2.78 -19.85
CA VAL A 605 0.79 -1.39 -19.40
C VAL A 605 1.88 -0.58 -20.12
N PRO A 606 1.55 0.57 -20.74
CA PRO A 606 2.56 1.44 -21.35
C PRO A 606 3.66 1.84 -20.37
N THR A 607 4.92 1.87 -20.84
CA THR A 607 6.10 2.08 -19.99
C THR A 607 6.09 3.43 -19.25
N GLU A 608 5.47 4.47 -19.82
CA GLU A 608 5.28 5.78 -19.18
C GLU A 608 4.26 5.75 -18.03
N GLU A 609 3.26 4.87 -18.04
CA GLU A 609 2.37 4.67 -16.90
C GLU A 609 3.11 3.98 -15.75
N LEU A 610 4.02 3.04 -16.07
CA LEU A 610 4.91 2.41 -15.09
C LEU A 610 5.90 3.40 -14.48
N LEU A 611 6.38 4.39 -15.25
CA LEU A 611 7.19 5.50 -14.73
C LEU A 611 6.38 6.34 -13.72
N VAL A 612 5.13 6.68 -14.04
CA VAL A 612 4.26 7.45 -13.15
C VAL A 612 3.93 6.66 -11.88
N ASP A 613 3.61 5.37 -11.99
CA ASP A 613 3.42 4.47 -10.85
C ASP A 613 4.66 4.45 -9.95
N ARG A 614 5.84 4.31 -10.55
CA ARG A 614 7.11 4.31 -9.82
C ARG A 614 7.40 5.64 -9.14
N ALA A 615 7.14 6.76 -9.82
CA ALA A 615 7.27 8.09 -9.24
C ALA A 615 6.34 8.28 -8.03
N GLN A 616 5.11 7.74 -8.11
CA GLN A 616 4.17 7.75 -6.99
C GLN A 616 4.70 6.92 -5.81
N LEU A 617 5.26 5.73 -6.04
CA LEU A 617 5.87 4.93 -4.96
C LEU A 617 7.04 5.66 -4.29
N LEU A 618 7.82 6.43 -5.05
CA LEU A 618 8.92 7.25 -4.50
C LEU A 618 8.44 8.55 -3.82
N GLY A 619 7.14 8.82 -3.81
CA GLY A 619 6.58 10.05 -3.25
C GLY A 619 6.92 11.30 -4.05
N LEU A 620 7.13 11.18 -5.36
CA LEU A 620 7.49 12.30 -6.23
C LEU A 620 6.25 13.02 -6.77
N SER A 621 6.39 14.33 -6.97
CA SER A 621 5.49 15.15 -7.77
C SER A 621 5.82 15.04 -9.26
N GLY A 622 4.92 15.53 -10.12
CA GLY A 622 5.17 15.65 -11.57
C GLY A 622 6.48 16.40 -11.89
N PRO A 623 6.71 17.60 -11.34
CA PRO A 623 7.97 18.34 -11.55
C PRO A 623 9.22 17.62 -11.04
N GLU A 624 9.17 16.98 -9.87
CA GLU A 624 10.31 16.22 -9.33
C GLU A 624 10.66 15.03 -10.22
N MET A 625 9.65 14.28 -10.67
CA MET A 625 9.83 13.20 -11.66
C MET A 625 10.48 13.73 -12.94
N THR A 626 10.00 14.87 -13.47
CA THR A 626 10.53 15.49 -14.69
C THR A 626 12.01 15.83 -14.56
N VAL A 627 12.42 16.56 -13.50
CA VAL A 627 13.83 16.95 -13.35
C VAL A 627 14.73 15.73 -13.14
N LEU A 628 14.28 14.74 -12.38
CA LEU A 628 15.03 13.50 -12.16
C LEU A 628 15.27 12.75 -13.47
N VAL A 629 14.25 12.55 -14.31
CA VAL A 629 14.45 11.89 -15.62
C VAL A 629 15.44 12.69 -16.47
N GLY A 630 15.23 13.99 -16.64
CA GLY A 630 16.11 14.81 -17.48
C GLY A 630 17.56 14.83 -17.00
N GLY A 631 17.79 14.96 -15.69
CA GLY A 631 19.13 14.94 -15.10
C GLY A 631 19.81 13.58 -15.16
N MET A 632 19.08 12.51 -14.88
CA MET A 632 19.60 11.14 -14.97
C MET A 632 20.03 10.78 -16.39
N ARG A 633 19.30 11.26 -17.41
CA ARG A 633 19.68 11.08 -18.82
C ARG A 633 21.00 11.76 -19.16
N VAL A 634 21.16 13.04 -18.86
CA VAL A 634 22.40 13.79 -19.23
C VAL A 634 23.61 13.37 -18.40
N ILE A 635 23.41 12.90 -17.16
CA ILE A 635 24.48 12.30 -16.35
C ILE A 635 24.94 10.95 -16.96
N GLY A 636 24.07 10.27 -17.72
CA GLY A 636 24.35 8.96 -18.29
C GLY A 636 24.06 7.82 -17.31
N ALA A 637 22.97 7.92 -16.55
CA ALA A 637 22.57 6.94 -15.53
C ALA A 637 21.64 5.84 -16.08
N ASN A 638 21.67 5.58 -17.39
CA ASN A 638 20.89 4.51 -18.00
C ASN A 638 21.46 3.12 -17.66
N HIS A 639 20.57 2.13 -17.58
CA HIS A 639 20.94 0.71 -17.56
C HIS A 639 21.64 0.35 -18.87
N GLY A 640 22.68 -0.49 -18.77
CA GLY A 640 23.45 -0.94 -19.94
C GLY A 640 24.25 0.16 -20.64
N ASP A 641 24.36 1.35 -20.05
CA ASP A 641 24.97 2.56 -20.64
C ASP A 641 24.38 2.92 -22.02
N THR A 642 23.07 2.64 -22.22
CA THR A 642 22.38 2.93 -23.48
C THR A 642 22.28 4.43 -23.77
N ASP A 643 22.25 4.79 -25.06
CA ASP A 643 22.13 6.17 -25.54
C ASP A 643 20.66 6.68 -25.61
N HIS A 644 19.70 5.89 -25.14
CA HIS A 644 18.28 6.23 -25.20
C HIS A 644 17.95 7.40 -24.27
N GLY A 645 17.41 8.48 -24.84
CA GLY A 645 17.05 9.69 -24.10
C GLY A 645 18.25 10.54 -23.67
N VAL A 646 19.49 10.17 -24.03
CA VAL A 646 20.69 10.97 -23.75
C VAL A 646 20.80 12.10 -24.77
N LEU A 647 19.87 13.05 -24.67
CA LEU A 647 19.73 14.16 -25.62
C LEU A 647 20.72 15.29 -25.25
N THR A 648 22.02 15.01 -25.32
CA THR A 648 23.11 15.96 -25.06
C THR A 648 24.40 15.53 -25.76
N ASP A 649 25.20 16.51 -26.19
CA ASP A 649 26.57 16.28 -26.68
C ASP A 649 27.62 16.31 -25.57
N LYS A 650 27.20 16.54 -24.31
CA LYS A 650 28.07 16.62 -23.14
C LYS A 650 27.65 15.63 -22.03
N PRO A 651 27.57 14.31 -22.29
CA PRO A 651 27.24 13.34 -21.26
C PRO A 651 28.14 13.48 -20.02
N GLY A 652 27.54 13.31 -18.84
CA GLY A 652 28.19 13.51 -17.55
C GLY A 652 28.14 14.94 -17.02
N GLN A 653 27.58 15.90 -17.77
CA GLN A 653 27.30 17.26 -17.27
C GLN A 653 25.82 17.39 -16.90
N LEU A 654 25.52 17.92 -15.71
CA LEU A 654 24.15 18.15 -15.27
C LEU A 654 23.62 19.46 -15.90
N THR A 655 23.14 19.35 -17.15
CA THR A 655 22.55 20.46 -17.93
C THR A 655 21.07 20.20 -18.20
N ASN A 656 20.34 21.23 -18.58
CA ASN A 656 18.95 21.09 -19.04
C ASN A 656 18.83 20.65 -20.52
N ASP A 657 19.92 20.14 -21.12
CA ASP A 657 19.99 19.79 -22.54
C ASP A 657 18.91 18.78 -22.95
N TYR A 658 18.55 17.85 -22.06
CA TYR A 658 17.48 16.89 -22.30
C TYR A 658 16.18 17.60 -22.74
N PHE A 659 15.75 18.64 -22.02
CA PHE A 659 14.52 19.36 -22.32
C PHE A 659 14.65 20.24 -23.56
N VAL A 660 15.80 20.91 -23.70
CA VAL A 660 16.07 21.78 -24.87
C VAL A 660 15.99 20.95 -26.16
N ASN A 661 16.65 19.79 -26.19
CA ASN A 661 16.71 18.94 -27.37
C ASN A 661 15.41 18.14 -27.59
N LEU A 662 14.70 17.75 -26.53
CA LEU A 662 13.39 17.11 -26.63
C LEU A 662 12.36 18.00 -27.33
N LEU A 663 12.39 19.30 -27.01
CA LEU A 663 11.43 20.29 -27.53
C LEU A 663 11.90 20.98 -28.83
N ASP A 664 13.10 20.67 -29.33
CA ASP A 664 13.59 21.18 -30.60
C ASP A 664 12.75 20.64 -31.78
N MET A 665 11.97 21.53 -32.39
CA MET A 665 11.17 21.20 -33.58
C MET A 665 12.00 20.92 -34.84
N GLY A 666 13.31 21.20 -34.82
CA GLY A 666 14.26 20.72 -35.81
C GLY A 666 14.41 19.19 -35.82
N THR A 667 14.02 18.51 -34.75
CA THR A 667 13.99 17.04 -34.66
C THR A 667 12.58 16.51 -34.98
N ALA A 668 12.50 15.43 -35.75
CA ALA A 668 11.27 14.68 -36.01
C ALA A 668 11.41 13.26 -35.45
N TRP A 669 10.44 12.82 -34.65
CA TRP A 669 10.46 11.51 -34.00
C TRP A 669 9.63 10.49 -34.76
N LYS A 670 10.17 9.28 -34.93
CA LYS A 670 9.47 8.14 -35.50
C LYS A 670 9.79 6.88 -34.73
N GLU A 671 8.77 6.07 -34.50
CA GLU A 671 8.89 4.73 -33.94
C GLU A 671 9.75 3.83 -34.85
N VAL A 672 10.64 3.03 -34.25
CA VAL A 672 11.56 2.14 -34.98
C VAL A 672 10.87 0.84 -35.39
N ASP A 673 9.97 0.33 -34.54
CA ASP A 673 9.26 -0.92 -34.74
C ASP A 673 7.83 -0.79 -34.24
N GLU A 674 6.88 -0.74 -35.18
CA GLU A 674 5.41 -0.64 -34.94
C GLU A 674 4.86 -1.80 -34.11
N THR A 675 5.59 -2.91 -33.99
CA THR A 675 5.18 -4.04 -33.15
C THR A 675 5.65 -3.89 -31.71
N GLY A 676 6.76 -3.18 -31.48
CA GLY A 676 7.41 -3.00 -30.19
C GLY A 676 6.90 -1.80 -29.39
N ASP A 677 6.58 -0.68 -30.07
CA ASP A 677 6.15 0.60 -29.47
C ASP A 677 6.96 1.04 -28.26
N GLU A 678 8.29 0.90 -28.33
CA GLU A 678 9.18 1.27 -27.22
C GLU A 678 10.32 2.17 -27.66
N LEU A 679 10.93 1.92 -28.83
CA LEU A 679 12.10 2.67 -29.31
C LEU A 679 11.72 3.63 -30.45
N TYR A 680 12.24 4.85 -30.35
CA TYR A 680 12.03 5.93 -31.29
C TYR A 680 13.36 6.51 -31.77
N ILE A 681 13.43 6.89 -33.05
CA ILE A 681 14.55 7.63 -33.63
C ILE A 681 14.11 9.06 -33.90
N GLY A 682 14.90 10.01 -33.41
CA GLY A 682 14.80 11.42 -33.76
C GLY A 682 15.73 11.73 -34.93
N THR A 683 15.20 12.22 -36.04
CA THR A 683 15.98 12.67 -37.20
C THR A 683 15.92 14.19 -37.36
N ASP A 684 16.93 14.77 -37.97
CA ASP A 684 16.85 16.15 -38.47
C ASP A 684 15.69 16.25 -39.47
N ARG A 685 14.79 17.21 -39.28
CA ARG A 685 13.58 17.35 -40.09
C ARG A 685 13.88 17.76 -41.54
N ALA A 686 15.02 18.40 -41.80
CA ALA A 686 15.41 18.87 -43.13
C ALA A 686 16.28 17.86 -43.89
N THR A 687 17.19 17.16 -43.18
CA THR A 687 18.15 16.22 -43.81
C THR A 687 17.78 14.75 -43.63
N GLU A 688 16.83 14.44 -42.74
CA GLU A 688 16.46 13.08 -42.31
C GLU A 688 17.62 12.31 -41.62
N GLU A 689 18.72 12.97 -41.29
CA GLU A 689 19.86 12.34 -40.62
C GLU A 689 19.51 12.01 -39.15
N PRO A 690 19.83 10.79 -38.67
CA PRO A 690 19.60 10.42 -37.27
C PRO A 690 20.37 11.32 -36.30
N ARG A 691 19.66 11.85 -35.29
CA ARG A 691 20.20 12.67 -34.20
C ARG A 691 20.20 11.91 -32.89
N TRP A 692 19.06 11.32 -32.54
CA TRP A 692 18.81 10.79 -31.19
C TRP A 692 18.05 9.47 -31.22
N LYS A 693 18.15 8.72 -30.12
CA LYS A 693 17.23 7.62 -29.78
C LYS A 693 16.54 7.94 -28.47
N ALA A 694 15.31 7.48 -28.32
CA ALA A 694 14.50 7.71 -27.13
C ALA A 694 13.52 6.57 -26.92
N THR A 695 13.06 6.39 -25.69
CA THR A 695 11.96 5.48 -25.36
C THR A 695 10.67 6.22 -25.06
N ARG A 696 9.59 5.49 -24.76
CA ARG A 696 8.33 6.11 -24.30
C ARG A 696 8.54 6.97 -23.05
N THR A 697 9.40 6.50 -22.13
CA THR A 697 9.72 7.23 -20.88
C THR A 697 10.44 8.54 -21.14
N ASP A 698 11.06 8.70 -22.31
CA ASP A 698 11.69 9.94 -22.72
C ASP A 698 10.69 10.85 -23.44
N LEU A 699 9.97 10.33 -24.43
CA LEU A 699 9.10 11.14 -25.29
C LEU A 699 7.81 11.60 -24.61
N VAL A 700 7.38 10.93 -23.53
CA VAL A 700 6.18 11.32 -22.78
C VAL A 700 6.24 12.78 -22.29
N PHE A 701 7.44 13.28 -21.97
CA PHE A 701 7.66 14.67 -21.54
C PHE A 701 7.54 15.69 -22.69
N GLY A 702 7.56 15.26 -23.95
CA GLY A 702 7.27 16.10 -25.12
C GLY A 702 5.85 15.92 -25.67
N ALA A 703 5.16 14.84 -25.28
CA ALA A 703 3.86 14.43 -25.82
C ALA A 703 2.68 14.72 -24.88
N ASN A 704 2.79 14.36 -23.59
CA ASN A 704 1.72 14.63 -22.62
C ASN A 704 1.63 16.13 -22.36
N SER A 705 0.43 16.71 -22.47
CA SER A 705 0.25 18.17 -22.42
C SER A 705 0.66 18.80 -21.07
N GLN A 706 0.51 18.08 -19.95
CA GLN A 706 0.92 18.59 -18.64
C GLN A 706 2.43 18.43 -18.43
N LEU A 707 2.99 17.27 -18.73
CA LEU A 707 4.45 17.04 -18.60
C LEU A 707 5.25 17.93 -19.56
N ARG A 708 4.72 18.18 -20.76
CA ARG A 708 5.30 19.13 -21.72
C ARG A 708 5.35 20.54 -21.17
N ALA A 709 4.28 21.01 -20.52
CA ALA A 709 4.27 22.33 -19.90
C ALA A 709 5.36 22.45 -18.80
N VAL A 710 5.62 21.36 -18.06
CA VAL A 710 6.72 21.31 -17.08
C VAL A 710 8.08 21.27 -17.79
N ALA A 711 8.23 20.48 -18.85
CA ALA A 711 9.46 20.42 -19.65
C ALA A 711 9.80 21.78 -20.29
N GLU A 712 8.80 22.54 -20.74
CA GLU A 712 8.97 23.89 -21.29
C GLU A 712 9.61 24.84 -20.27
N VAL A 713 9.22 24.76 -18.99
CA VAL A 713 9.86 25.53 -17.91
C VAL A 713 11.36 25.23 -17.84
N TYR A 714 11.73 23.95 -17.86
CA TYR A 714 13.14 23.55 -17.75
C TYR A 714 13.93 23.69 -19.05
N ALA A 715 13.27 23.87 -20.20
CA ALA A 715 13.92 24.14 -21.47
C ALA A 715 14.25 25.63 -21.70
N CYS A 716 13.68 26.54 -20.91
CA CYS A 716 13.93 27.98 -21.05
C CYS A 716 15.41 28.34 -20.78
N ASP A 717 15.88 29.40 -21.45
CA ASP A 717 17.27 29.87 -21.34
C ASP A 717 17.66 30.30 -19.91
N ASP A 718 16.70 30.75 -19.12
CA ASP A 718 16.87 31.17 -17.72
C ASP A 718 16.72 30.02 -16.70
N ALA A 719 16.42 28.80 -17.16
CA ALA A 719 16.10 27.68 -16.29
C ALA A 719 17.30 26.82 -15.87
N ARG A 720 18.52 27.09 -16.38
CA ARG A 720 19.70 26.24 -16.12
C ARG A 720 20.01 26.06 -14.64
N GLU A 721 20.06 27.17 -13.89
CA GLU A 721 20.32 27.13 -12.44
C GLU A 721 19.14 26.53 -11.67
N LYS A 722 17.92 26.84 -12.08
CA LYS A 722 16.69 26.28 -11.50
C LYS A 722 16.67 24.75 -11.63
N PHE A 723 16.94 24.24 -12.83
CA PHE A 723 16.99 22.81 -13.12
C PHE A 723 17.98 22.08 -12.21
N VAL A 724 19.22 22.60 -12.07
CA VAL A 724 20.24 21.98 -11.20
C VAL A 724 19.77 21.94 -9.74
N LYS A 725 19.21 23.04 -9.22
CA LYS A 725 18.69 23.11 -7.84
C LYS A 725 17.53 22.16 -7.59
N ASP A 726 16.58 22.11 -8.52
CA ASP A 726 15.40 21.26 -8.41
C ASP A 726 15.78 19.77 -8.55
N PHE A 727 16.73 19.44 -9.45
CA PHE A 727 17.30 18.09 -9.54
C PHE A 727 17.97 17.67 -8.23
N VAL A 728 18.82 18.52 -7.64
CA VAL A 728 19.47 18.20 -6.35
C VAL A 728 18.44 18.03 -5.24
N THR A 729 17.39 18.85 -5.21
CA THR A 729 16.32 18.74 -4.22
C THR A 729 15.57 17.41 -4.36
N ALA A 730 15.16 17.04 -5.57
CA ALA A 730 14.47 15.78 -5.85
C ALA A 730 15.39 14.56 -5.60
N TRP A 731 16.67 14.66 -5.94
CA TRP A 731 17.68 13.64 -5.65
C TRP A 731 17.81 13.39 -4.14
N THR A 732 18.01 14.45 -3.36
CA THR A 732 18.12 14.37 -1.90
C THR A 732 16.85 13.80 -1.28
N LYS A 733 15.66 14.16 -1.79
CA LYS A 733 14.38 13.58 -1.35
C LYS A 733 14.37 12.05 -1.47
N VAL A 734 14.79 11.50 -2.62
CA VAL A 734 14.87 10.05 -2.83
C VAL A 734 15.92 9.41 -1.92
N MET A 735 17.10 10.03 -1.79
CA MET A 735 18.16 9.51 -0.94
C MET A 735 17.75 9.42 0.54
N GLU A 736 16.95 10.36 1.03
CA GLU A 736 16.50 10.43 2.44
C GLU A 736 15.10 9.81 2.67
N ALA A 737 14.52 9.12 1.68
CA ALA A 737 13.14 8.66 1.74
C ALA A 737 12.84 7.66 2.89
N ASP A 738 13.84 6.86 3.28
CA ASP A 738 13.74 5.86 4.36
C ASP A 738 14.35 6.33 5.70
N ARG A 739 14.69 7.61 5.82
CA ARG A 739 15.39 8.18 6.99
C ARG A 739 14.44 8.55 8.12
N PHE A 740 13.66 7.56 8.54
CA PHE A 740 12.73 7.69 9.66
C PHE A 740 13.44 7.96 10.99
N ASP A 741 14.73 7.62 11.13
CA ASP A 741 15.57 7.98 12.28
C ASP A 741 15.75 9.50 12.46
N LEU A 742 15.55 10.27 11.40
CA LEU A 742 15.59 11.74 11.47
C LEU A 742 14.26 12.33 11.95
N LYS A 743 13.14 11.66 11.67
CA LYS A 743 11.77 12.10 12.00
C LYS A 743 11.29 11.54 13.35
N TYR A 744 11.51 10.26 13.59
CA TYR A 744 11.05 9.50 14.75
C TYR A 744 12.20 9.38 15.77
N LYS A 745 12.43 10.46 16.52
CA LYS A 745 13.38 10.49 17.65
C LYS A 745 12.73 10.32 19.02
#